data_AF-A0A7Y4U8X9-F1
#
_entry.id   AF-A0A7Y4U8X9-F1
#
_cell.length_a   1.000
_cell.length_b   1.000
_cell.length_c   1.000
_cell.angle_alpha   90.00
_cell.angle_beta   90.00
_cell.angle_gamma   90.00
#
_symmetry.space_group_name_H-M   'P 1'
#
loop_
_entity.id
_entity.type
_entity.pdbx_description
1 polymer ?
#
loop_
_entity_poly.entity_id
_entity_poly.type
_entity_poly.pdbx_seq_one_letter_code
_entity_poly.pdbx_strand_id
1 'polypeptide(L)'
;MTFIDLLKAKWTVYGLDAPIFAWTAAGTLVVWTLLILVWLLCFVFRESQTYRNATKKLQALKNEYTAGPRQGLSGAGYDALMQVFQRVPSLKLAWQNFNSQILGRRNNAGEEQFWASESAEVAFGDATVIAPRFNRNFHVAFPGILTGTGLLFTFLAILVALLEVRLVDNRVQGLELLIQGLSGKFVSSIAALLAATLFLLVEKPLFYHLTRSRQRLVAAIDDLVPRLSPAQILADLHQDISEQSTAFRAFNDALSLKLRQSFSESMGPTLERMLNTIDDLNQLLRASEAQKQDSITGSLETLLRNLERSITNALEGMGTKFTETLSGTTMHQFDRVADSLGGTARLLENMNGQFQVTQSALNDLVQFAKDSTVEQMALGRTQVEELTAVLRGLMTQMNETAGSSVTRMAATLTTVVHDLSTKVSELGSQVSNTMLESASKTTGAAHAVVEQASAWSTRNAEQLSQLLDRHQEHLDQISDVRVTLDTVLGRFKEALGQYTTITTDLRQITSHVTTLAAAAAGTTQTMQNTQVSIERVANSMTSQVVYLAEANRAQEDAWKQIQTSMRQYEQVFHQVEQNASTLLTQIGQHLRDYSQITKTGYEDLTKIADEHFKTAVNRLGSSVNDLDEHLRDLTETLAKAQPTGGPDGRRR
;
A
#
# COMPACT_ATOMS: atom_id res chain seq x y z
N MET A 1 -9.22 -7.87 -77.20
CA MET A 1 -9.37 -9.01 -76.26
C MET A 1 -10.31 -8.58 -75.16
N THR A 2 -11.44 -9.27 -75.02
CA THR A 2 -12.37 -8.99 -73.92
C THR A 2 -11.82 -9.57 -72.62
N PHE A 3 -12.23 -9.06 -71.45
CA PHE A 3 -11.84 -9.57 -70.13
C PHE A 3 -12.13 -11.09 -69.99
N ILE A 4 -13.15 -11.57 -70.70
CA ILE A 4 -13.55 -12.97 -70.80
C ILE A 4 -12.54 -13.80 -71.61
N ASP A 5 -11.93 -13.24 -72.67
CA ASP A 5 -10.92 -13.96 -73.46
C ASP A 5 -9.62 -14.17 -72.68
N LEU A 6 -9.26 -13.23 -71.81
CA LEU A 6 -8.11 -13.31 -70.91
C LEU A 6 -8.32 -14.37 -69.81
N LEU A 7 -9.56 -14.54 -69.34
CA LEU A 7 -9.94 -15.60 -68.39
C LEU A 7 -9.94 -17.01 -69.01
N LYS A 8 -10.09 -17.10 -70.34
CA LYS A 8 -10.21 -18.36 -71.10
C LYS A 8 -8.88 -18.95 -71.56
N ALA A 9 -7.82 -18.16 -71.55
CA ALA A 9 -6.50 -18.65 -71.97
C ALA A 9 -6.02 -19.75 -71.00
N LYS A 10 -5.58 -20.88 -71.56
CA LYS A 10 -5.08 -22.05 -70.81
C LYS A 10 -3.56 -22.10 -70.87
N TRP A 11 -2.94 -22.52 -69.77
CA TRP A 11 -1.50 -22.72 -69.71
C TRP A 11 -1.18 -24.08 -69.12
N THR A 12 -0.34 -24.83 -69.83
CA THR A 12 0.20 -26.12 -69.40
C THR A 12 1.49 -25.92 -68.65
N VAL A 13 1.48 -26.26 -67.36
CA VAL A 13 2.70 -26.28 -66.53
C VAL A 13 2.77 -27.64 -65.83
N TYR A 14 3.91 -28.34 -65.96
CA TYR A 14 4.13 -29.70 -65.43
C TYR A 14 3.04 -30.75 -65.81
N GLY A 15 2.47 -30.65 -67.02
CA GLY A 15 1.45 -31.59 -67.51
C GLY A 15 0.04 -31.34 -66.97
N LEU A 16 -0.19 -30.25 -66.23
CA LEU A 16 -1.51 -29.82 -65.76
C LEU A 16 -2.02 -28.66 -66.63
N ASP A 17 -3.17 -28.88 -67.27
CA ASP A 17 -3.93 -27.86 -68.00
C ASP A 17 -4.80 -27.06 -67.03
N ALA A 18 -4.45 -25.79 -66.78
CA ALA A 18 -5.27 -24.90 -65.97
C ALA A 18 -5.45 -23.52 -66.63
N PRO A 19 -6.52 -22.78 -66.28
CA PRO A 19 -6.71 -21.41 -66.73
C PRO A 19 -5.55 -20.51 -66.26
N ILE A 20 -5.13 -19.55 -67.09
CA ILE A 20 -4.05 -18.61 -66.73
C ILE A 20 -4.34 -17.90 -65.41
N PHE A 21 -5.60 -17.51 -65.16
CA PHE A 21 -5.95 -16.83 -63.91
C PHE A 21 -5.73 -17.71 -62.66
N ALA A 22 -5.89 -19.04 -62.77
CA ALA A 22 -5.67 -19.97 -61.66
C ALA A 22 -4.18 -20.12 -61.34
N TRP A 23 -3.33 -20.16 -62.37
CA TRP A 23 -1.87 -20.13 -62.22
C TRP A 23 -1.38 -18.80 -61.65
N THR A 24 -1.89 -17.66 -62.13
CA THR A 24 -1.53 -16.35 -61.57
C THR A 24 -1.99 -16.23 -60.13
N ALA A 25 -3.20 -16.71 -59.80
CA ALA A 25 -3.70 -16.71 -58.42
C ALA A 25 -2.80 -17.59 -57.52
N ALA A 26 -2.49 -18.81 -57.93
CA ALA A 26 -1.58 -19.70 -57.20
C ALA A 26 -0.20 -19.05 -56.99
N GLY A 27 0.39 -18.47 -58.04
CA GLY A 27 1.66 -17.76 -57.96
C GLY A 27 1.61 -16.56 -57.01
N THR A 28 0.56 -15.74 -57.08
CA THR A 28 0.40 -14.58 -56.17
C THR A 28 0.26 -15.00 -54.71
N LEU A 29 -0.48 -16.09 -54.42
CA LEU A 29 -0.65 -16.60 -53.06
C LEU A 29 0.69 -17.11 -52.50
N VAL A 30 1.44 -17.86 -53.30
CA VAL A 30 2.77 -18.35 -52.90
C VAL A 30 3.73 -17.19 -52.66
N VAL A 31 3.82 -16.22 -53.58
CA VAL A 31 4.70 -15.05 -53.41
C VAL A 31 4.29 -14.22 -52.19
N TRP A 32 2.99 -14.02 -51.97
CA TRP A 32 2.48 -13.27 -50.82
C TRP A 32 2.82 -13.95 -49.49
N THR A 33 2.63 -15.28 -49.40
CA THR A 33 3.06 -16.03 -48.21
C THR A 33 4.57 -15.94 -47.99
N LEU A 34 5.37 -16.03 -49.04
CA LEU A 34 6.83 -16.00 -48.96
C LEU A 34 7.31 -14.63 -48.46
N LEU A 35 6.73 -13.53 -48.96
CA LEU A 35 7.04 -12.17 -48.48
C LEU A 35 6.72 -12.00 -46.99
N ILE A 36 5.54 -12.45 -46.54
CA ILE A 36 5.15 -12.35 -45.13
C ILE A 36 6.03 -13.24 -44.26
N LEU A 37 6.38 -14.43 -44.74
CA LEU A 37 7.24 -15.38 -44.02
C LEU A 37 8.67 -14.85 -43.89
N VAL A 38 9.23 -14.25 -44.94
CA VAL A 38 10.55 -13.58 -44.90
C VAL A 38 10.53 -12.38 -43.95
N TRP A 39 9.46 -11.58 -43.98
CA TRP A 39 9.31 -10.47 -43.05
C TRP A 39 9.21 -10.95 -41.60
N LEU A 40 8.42 -12.00 -41.33
CA LEU A 40 8.29 -12.65 -40.03
C LEU A 40 9.64 -13.20 -39.52
N LEU A 41 10.39 -13.90 -40.38
CA LEU A 41 11.73 -14.41 -40.07
C LEU A 41 12.69 -13.27 -39.71
N CYS A 42 12.75 -12.21 -40.52
CA CYS A 42 13.61 -11.07 -40.26
C CYS A 42 13.25 -10.37 -38.94
N PHE A 43 11.95 -10.19 -38.68
CA PHE A 43 11.45 -9.59 -37.45
C PHE A 43 11.82 -10.43 -36.22
N VAL A 44 11.53 -11.73 -36.24
CA VAL A 44 11.82 -12.65 -35.13
C VAL A 44 13.33 -12.76 -34.90
N PHE A 45 14.12 -12.84 -35.96
CA PHE A 45 15.58 -12.91 -35.85
C PHE A 45 16.15 -11.63 -35.22
N ARG A 46 15.71 -10.45 -35.69
CA ARG A 46 16.18 -9.16 -35.16
C ARG A 46 15.80 -8.96 -33.69
N GLU A 47 14.55 -9.24 -33.32
CA GLU A 47 14.10 -9.10 -31.92
C GLU A 47 14.73 -10.15 -31.01
N SER A 48 14.80 -11.41 -31.46
CA SER A 48 15.47 -12.47 -30.68
C SER A 48 16.96 -12.18 -30.47
N GLN A 49 17.65 -11.63 -31.49
CA GLN A 49 19.05 -11.21 -31.35
C GLN A 49 19.18 -10.04 -30.38
N THR A 50 18.25 -9.10 -30.38
CA THR A 50 18.21 -7.98 -29.42
C THR A 50 18.06 -8.50 -27.98
N TYR A 51 17.11 -9.40 -27.74
CA TYR A 51 16.93 -10.03 -26.42
C TYR A 51 18.15 -10.82 -26.00
N ARG A 52 18.71 -11.66 -26.89
CA ARG A 52 19.92 -12.45 -26.60
C ARG A 52 21.13 -11.56 -26.27
N ASN A 53 21.32 -10.45 -26.98
CA ASN A 53 22.41 -9.52 -26.71
C ASN A 53 22.22 -8.80 -25.37
N ALA A 54 20.98 -8.40 -25.03
CA ALA A 54 20.68 -7.85 -23.72
C ALA A 54 20.91 -8.87 -22.61
N THR A 55 20.39 -10.10 -22.74
CA THR A 55 20.61 -11.20 -21.80
C THR A 55 22.10 -11.47 -21.55
N LYS A 56 22.93 -11.53 -22.60
CA LYS A 56 24.38 -11.73 -22.46
C LYS A 56 25.05 -10.61 -21.65
N LYS A 57 24.65 -9.34 -21.89
CA LYS A 57 25.16 -8.20 -21.12
C LYS A 57 24.72 -8.27 -19.67
N LEU A 58 23.47 -8.63 -19.39
CA LEU A 58 22.95 -8.78 -18.03
C LEU A 58 23.66 -9.90 -17.27
N GLN A 59 23.93 -11.02 -17.94
CA GLN A 59 24.71 -12.12 -17.35
C GLN A 59 26.16 -11.71 -17.07
N ALA A 60 26.78 -10.90 -17.93
CA ALA A 60 28.11 -10.34 -17.66
C ALA A 60 28.08 -9.41 -16.44
N LEU A 61 27.08 -8.53 -16.35
CA LEU A 61 26.89 -7.63 -15.20
C LEU A 61 26.64 -8.42 -13.90
N LYS A 62 25.91 -9.53 -13.95
CA LYS A 62 25.69 -10.40 -12.79
C LYS A 62 27.00 -10.95 -12.24
N ASN A 63 27.92 -11.33 -13.12
CA ASN A 63 29.23 -11.86 -12.72
C ASN A 63 30.16 -10.78 -12.15
N GLU A 64 29.98 -9.53 -12.58
CA GLU A 64 30.77 -8.37 -12.12
C GLU A 64 30.24 -7.79 -10.79
N TYR A 65 28.92 -7.76 -10.63
CA TYR A 65 28.21 -7.16 -9.49
C TYR A 65 27.45 -8.21 -8.67
N THR A 66 28.09 -9.34 -8.36
CA THR A 66 27.45 -10.42 -7.59
C THR A 66 26.99 -9.90 -6.22
N ALA A 67 25.67 -9.78 -6.05
CA ALA A 67 25.07 -9.49 -4.75
C ALA A 67 25.11 -10.75 -3.86
N GLY A 68 25.59 -10.61 -2.63
CA GLY A 68 25.53 -11.70 -1.65
C GLY A 68 24.08 -12.07 -1.28
N PRO A 69 23.85 -13.20 -0.59
CA PRO A 69 22.53 -13.55 -0.08
C PRO A 69 21.99 -12.39 0.78
N ARG A 70 20.79 -11.87 0.45
CA ARG A 70 20.13 -10.70 1.09
C ARG A 70 20.67 -9.31 0.74
N GLN A 71 21.63 -9.18 -0.16
CA GLN A 71 22.08 -7.87 -0.65
C GLN A 71 21.34 -7.50 -1.94
N GLY A 72 20.99 -6.22 -2.08
CA GLY A 72 20.43 -5.68 -3.32
C GLY A 72 21.50 -5.41 -4.37
N LEU A 73 21.08 -5.08 -5.59
CA LEU A 73 21.99 -4.65 -6.65
C LEU A 73 22.67 -3.34 -6.25
N SER A 74 23.99 -3.24 -6.37
CA SER A 74 24.73 -2.01 -6.06
C SER A 74 24.34 -0.85 -6.99
N GLY A 75 24.51 0.40 -6.55
CA GLY A 75 24.26 1.57 -7.40
C GLY A 75 25.03 1.56 -8.73
N ALA A 76 26.31 1.14 -8.73
CA ALA A 76 27.09 0.98 -9.96
C ALA A 76 26.49 -0.11 -10.89
N GLY A 77 26.03 -1.23 -10.32
CA GLY A 77 25.34 -2.27 -11.07
C GLY A 77 24.00 -1.82 -11.65
N TYR A 78 23.26 -0.99 -10.92
CA TYR A 78 22.00 -0.39 -11.37
C TYR A 78 22.22 0.63 -12.51
N ASP A 79 23.24 1.48 -12.42
CA ASP A 79 23.61 2.40 -13.51
C ASP A 79 24.02 1.64 -14.77
N ALA A 80 24.82 0.59 -14.61
CA ALA A 80 25.21 -0.28 -15.72
C ALA A 80 24.00 -0.99 -16.35
N LEU A 81 23.07 -1.46 -15.52
CA LEU A 81 21.79 -2.02 -15.96
C LEU A 81 20.98 -1.01 -16.78
N MET A 82 20.86 0.23 -16.28
CA MET A 82 20.17 1.30 -16.99
C MET A 82 20.80 1.60 -18.36
N GLN A 83 22.14 1.61 -18.45
CA GLN A 83 22.83 1.81 -19.73
C GLN A 83 22.54 0.71 -20.77
N VAL A 84 22.36 -0.54 -20.34
CA VAL A 84 22.02 -1.65 -21.25
C VAL A 84 20.68 -1.39 -21.93
N PHE A 85 19.67 -0.95 -21.19
CA PHE A 85 18.32 -0.72 -21.73
C PHE A 85 18.16 0.62 -22.44
N GLN A 86 18.89 1.67 -22.04
CA GLN A 86 18.88 2.95 -22.77
C GLN A 86 19.39 2.82 -24.21
N ARG A 87 20.35 1.91 -24.46
CA ARG A 87 20.88 1.64 -25.80
C ARG A 87 19.93 0.83 -26.69
N VAL A 88 18.81 0.33 -26.15
CA VAL A 88 17.87 -0.54 -26.86
C VAL A 88 16.48 0.11 -26.89
N PRO A 89 16.13 0.85 -27.96
CA PRO A 89 14.85 1.58 -28.03
C PRO A 89 13.62 0.69 -27.87
N SER A 90 13.69 -0.58 -28.31
CA SER A 90 12.60 -1.53 -28.24
C SER A 90 12.23 -1.96 -26.81
N LEU A 91 13.20 -1.89 -25.89
CA LEU A 91 13.03 -2.29 -24.49
C LEU A 91 12.91 -1.09 -23.56
N LYS A 92 13.06 0.15 -24.06
CA LYS A 92 13.06 1.37 -23.26
C LYS A 92 11.76 1.55 -22.46
N LEU A 93 10.61 1.32 -23.11
CA LEU A 93 9.31 1.46 -22.45
C LEU A 93 9.12 0.41 -21.35
N ALA A 94 9.47 -0.85 -21.63
CA ALA A 94 9.43 -1.93 -20.65
C ALA A 94 10.39 -1.67 -19.48
N TRP A 95 11.58 -1.14 -19.77
CA TRP A 95 12.53 -0.71 -18.74
C TRP A 95 11.99 0.42 -17.88
N GLN A 96 11.34 1.44 -18.45
CA GLN A 96 10.74 2.53 -17.68
C GLN A 96 9.66 2.01 -16.71
N ASN A 97 8.81 1.09 -17.17
CA ASN A 97 7.81 0.47 -16.32
C ASN A 97 8.47 -0.35 -15.20
N PHE A 98 9.47 -1.18 -15.52
CA PHE A 98 10.21 -1.94 -14.52
C PHE A 98 10.93 -1.03 -13.52
N ASN A 99 11.50 0.08 -14.00
CA ASN A 99 12.24 1.03 -13.18
C ASN A 99 11.39 1.67 -12.08
N SER A 100 10.09 1.89 -12.36
CA SER A 100 9.14 2.39 -11.35
C SER A 100 8.87 1.39 -10.23
N GLN A 101 9.20 0.11 -10.43
CA GLN A 101 9.03 -0.97 -9.46
C GLN A 101 10.32 -1.27 -8.69
N ILE A 102 11.41 -0.55 -8.97
CA ILE A 102 12.69 -0.71 -8.28
C ILE A 102 12.72 0.17 -7.03
N LEU A 103 13.04 -0.44 -5.90
CA LEU A 103 13.14 0.19 -4.59
C LEU A 103 14.61 0.34 -4.21
N GLY A 104 15.02 1.57 -3.85
CA GLY A 104 16.34 1.85 -3.29
C GLY A 104 16.30 1.81 -1.76
N ARG A 105 17.16 1.01 -1.13
CA ARG A 105 17.40 1.03 0.33
C ARG A 105 18.89 1.14 0.59
N ARG A 106 19.27 1.93 1.59
CA ARG A 106 20.67 2.02 2.04
C ARG A 106 20.98 0.88 3.00
N ASN A 107 22.12 0.25 2.81
CA ASN A 107 22.63 -0.74 3.75
C ASN A 107 23.19 -0.07 5.02
N ASN A 108 23.57 -0.86 6.03
CA ASN A 108 24.16 -0.36 7.28
C ASN A 108 25.51 0.39 7.07
N ALA A 109 26.14 0.22 5.91
CA ALA A 109 27.36 0.95 5.51
C ALA A 109 27.06 2.26 4.75
N GLY A 110 25.78 2.60 4.53
CA GLY A 110 25.36 3.81 3.82
C GLY A 110 25.34 3.68 2.29
N GLU A 111 25.63 2.50 1.74
CA GLU A 111 25.62 2.26 0.29
C GLU A 111 24.20 2.01 -0.22
N GLU A 112 23.86 2.58 -1.38
CA GLU A 112 22.57 2.36 -2.03
C GLU A 112 22.50 1.00 -2.72
N GLN A 113 21.49 0.23 -2.34
CA GLN A 113 21.16 -1.07 -2.89
C GLN A 113 19.75 -1.03 -3.47
N PHE A 114 19.56 -1.74 -4.59
CA PHE A 114 18.32 -1.72 -5.36
C PHE A 114 17.69 -3.11 -5.41
N TRP A 115 16.38 -3.16 -5.20
CA TRP A 115 15.57 -4.38 -5.27
C TRP A 115 14.34 -4.18 -6.15
N ALA A 116 13.82 -5.26 -6.71
CA ALA A 116 12.55 -5.22 -7.44
C ALA A 116 11.37 -5.62 -6.54
N SER A 117 10.27 -4.86 -6.61
CA SER A 117 9.01 -5.18 -5.91
C SER A 117 8.28 -6.36 -6.57
N GLU A 118 8.34 -6.45 -7.90
CA GLU A 118 7.67 -7.48 -8.69
C GLU A 118 8.61 -8.14 -9.70
N SER A 119 8.10 -9.19 -10.36
CA SER A 119 8.75 -9.87 -11.47
C SER A 119 8.99 -8.93 -12.65
N ALA A 120 10.17 -9.02 -13.26
CA ALA A 120 10.44 -8.37 -14.54
C ALA A 120 9.44 -8.81 -15.63
N GLU A 121 8.78 -9.97 -15.49
CA GLU A 121 7.75 -10.45 -16.42
C GLU A 121 6.58 -9.49 -16.58
N VAL A 122 6.19 -8.77 -15.52
CA VAL A 122 5.07 -7.83 -15.55
C VAL A 122 5.38 -6.65 -16.47
N ALA A 123 6.59 -6.11 -16.37
CA ALA A 123 7.04 -4.99 -17.20
C ALA A 123 7.44 -5.42 -18.62
N PHE A 124 8.09 -6.58 -18.75
CA PHE A 124 8.59 -7.15 -20.02
C PHE A 124 7.63 -8.19 -20.63
N GLY A 125 6.33 -8.05 -20.38
CA GLY A 125 5.28 -8.91 -20.90
C GLY A 125 5.11 -8.85 -22.42
N ASP A 126 4.37 -9.82 -22.98
CA ASP A 126 4.14 -9.89 -24.44
C ASP A 126 3.33 -8.68 -24.93
N ALA A 127 2.41 -8.19 -24.08
CA ALA A 127 1.57 -7.04 -24.37
C ALA A 127 2.34 -5.71 -24.43
N THR A 128 3.45 -5.57 -23.69
CA THR A 128 4.24 -4.33 -23.64
C THR A 128 5.38 -4.32 -24.64
N VAL A 129 6.02 -5.47 -24.87
CA VAL A 129 7.21 -5.55 -25.73
C VAL A 129 6.86 -5.96 -27.17
N ILE A 130 5.94 -6.91 -27.35
CA ILE A 130 5.67 -7.54 -28.66
C ILE A 130 4.45 -6.91 -29.33
N ALA A 131 3.33 -6.77 -28.62
CA ALA A 131 2.06 -6.32 -29.19
C ALA A 131 2.11 -4.93 -29.88
N PRO A 132 2.84 -3.91 -29.40
CA PRO A 132 2.89 -2.60 -30.05
C PRO A 132 3.60 -2.61 -31.41
N ARG A 133 4.42 -3.62 -31.68
CA ARG A 133 5.29 -3.69 -32.87
C ARG A 133 4.90 -4.82 -33.81
N PHE A 134 4.02 -5.70 -33.36
CA PHE A 134 3.64 -6.91 -34.07
C PHE A 134 2.18 -7.27 -33.82
N ASN A 135 1.35 -7.17 -34.86
CA ASN A 135 -0.05 -7.57 -34.78
C ASN A 135 -0.16 -9.11 -34.85
N ARG A 136 -0.09 -9.75 -33.68
CA ARG A 136 -0.19 -11.22 -33.58
C ARG A 136 -1.49 -11.76 -34.17
N ASN A 137 -2.60 -11.03 -34.03
CA ASN A 137 -3.90 -11.49 -34.50
C ASN A 137 -3.94 -11.62 -36.02
N PHE A 138 -3.26 -10.71 -36.75
CA PHE A 138 -3.18 -10.79 -38.21
C PHE A 138 -2.46 -12.06 -38.67
N HIS A 139 -1.30 -12.38 -38.09
CA HIS A 139 -0.51 -13.55 -38.49
C HIS A 139 -1.18 -14.87 -38.12
N VAL A 140 -1.91 -14.91 -37.00
CA VAL A 140 -2.71 -16.08 -36.60
C VAL A 140 -3.88 -16.30 -37.57
N ALA A 141 -4.49 -15.23 -38.09
CA ALA A 141 -5.59 -15.31 -39.05
C ALA A 141 -5.13 -15.55 -40.51
N PHE A 142 -3.87 -15.26 -40.82
CA PHE A 142 -3.34 -15.27 -42.19
C PHE A 142 -3.49 -16.63 -42.92
N PRO A 143 -3.19 -17.80 -42.31
CA PRO A 143 -3.44 -19.09 -42.94
C PRO A 143 -4.90 -19.31 -43.34
N GLY A 144 -5.84 -18.84 -42.52
CA GLY A 144 -7.27 -18.90 -42.81
C GLY A 144 -7.69 -17.98 -43.95
N ILE A 145 -7.11 -16.77 -44.03
CA ILE A 145 -7.30 -15.85 -45.17
C ILE A 145 -6.79 -16.51 -46.45
N LEU A 146 -5.64 -17.18 -46.38
CA LEU A 146 -5.02 -17.81 -47.53
C LEU A 146 -5.85 -18.99 -48.06
N THR A 147 -6.29 -19.91 -47.19
CA THR A 147 -7.16 -21.04 -47.58
C THR A 147 -8.51 -20.56 -48.10
N GLY A 148 -9.12 -19.57 -47.44
CA GLY A 148 -10.36 -18.95 -47.90
C GLY A 148 -10.24 -18.30 -49.28
N THR A 149 -9.12 -17.60 -49.54
CA THR A 149 -8.82 -16.98 -50.84
C THR A 149 -8.60 -18.04 -51.92
N GLY A 150 -7.86 -19.12 -51.63
CA GLY A 150 -7.67 -20.25 -52.55
C GLY A 150 -8.98 -20.95 -52.93
N LEU A 151 -9.87 -21.13 -51.95
CA LEU A 151 -11.20 -21.69 -52.16
C LEU A 151 -12.10 -20.76 -53.01
N LEU A 152 -12.03 -19.44 -52.77
CA LEU A 152 -12.73 -18.45 -53.59
C LEU A 152 -12.31 -18.51 -55.06
N PHE A 153 -10.99 -18.59 -55.33
CA PHE A 153 -10.50 -18.71 -56.71
C PHE A 153 -10.94 -20.02 -57.37
N THR A 154 -11.02 -21.11 -56.59
CA THR A 154 -11.52 -22.40 -57.08
C THR A 154 -13.00 -22.33 -57.45
N PHE A 155 -13.83 -21.70 -56.61
CA PHE A 155 -15.23 -21.48 -56.94
C PHE A 155 -15.43 -20.58 -58.15
N LEU A 156 -14.62 -19.52 -58.29
CA LEU A 156 -14.63 -18.68 -59.49
C LEU A 156 -14.27 -19.50 -60.75
N ALA A 157 -13.29 -20.39 -60.64
CA ALA A 157 -12.89 -21.26 -61.74
C ALA A 157 -13.97 -22.26 -62.15
N ILE A 158 -14.69 -22.81 -61.18
CA ILE A 158 -15.83 -23.69 -61.43
C ILE A 158 -16.99 -22.89 -62.04
N LEU A 159 -17.29 -21.68 -61.54
CA LEU A 159 -18.33 -20.81 -62.07
C LEU A 159 -18.09 -20.47 -63.55
N VAL A 160 -16.87 -20.03 -63.89
CA VAL A 160 -16.49 -19.73 -65.28
C VAL A 160 -16.63 -20.97 -66.17
N ALA A 161 -16.30 -22.15 -65.66
CA ALA A 161 -16.46 -23.38 -66.42
C ALA A 161 -17.92 -23.82 -66.61
N LEU A 162 -18.79 -23.55 -65.64
CA LEU A 162 -20.22 -23.82 -65.77
C LEU A 162 -20.89 -22.89 -66.80
N LEU A 163 -20.39 -21.65 -66.96
CA LEU A 163 -20.83 -20.73 -68.00
C LEU A 163 -20.50 -21.23 -69.42
N GLU A 164 -19.57 -22.18 -69.59
CA GLU A 164 -19.20 -22.77 -70.88
C GLU A 164 -20.08 -23.97 -71.29
N VAL A 165 -20.91 -24.50 -70.39
CA VAL A 165 -21.81 -25.63 -70.70
C VAL A 165 -23.02 -25.10 -71.49
N ARG A 166 -23.16 -25.55 -72.74
CA ARG A 166 -24.32 -25.25 -73.60
C ARG A 166 -25.03 -26.54 -73.99
N LEU A 167 -26.36 -26.54 -73.92
CA LEU A 167 -27.18 -27.60 -74.49
C LEU A 167 -27.43 -27.28 -75.96
N VAL A 168 -26.90 -28.10 -76.86
CA VAL A 168 -27.17 -28.05 -78.30
C VAL A 168 -27.62 -29.44 -78.74
N ASP A 169 -28.76 -29.53 -79.42
CA ASP A 169 -29.34 -30.77 -79.97
C ASP A 169 -29.50 -31.94 -78.98
N ASN A 170 -30.06 -31.65 -77.81
CA ASN A 170 -30.43 -32.65 -76.79
C ASN A 170 -29.25 -33.54 -76.31
N ARG A 171 -28.00 -33.14 -76.60
CA ARG A 171 -26.77 -33.72 -76.05
C ARG A 171 -26.03 -32.64 -75.26
N VAL A 172 -25.61 -32.98 -74.04
CA VAL A 172 -24.81 -32.08 -73.21
C VAL A 172 -23.38 -32.07 -73.75
N GLN A 173 -23.05 -31.11 -74.62
CA GLN A 173 -21.66 -30.86 -75.03
C GLN A 173 -20.96 -29.98 -73.97
N GLY A 174 -19.75 -30.37 -73.58
CA GLY A 174 -18.93 -29.64 -72.60
C GLY A 174 -18.67 -30.39 -71.28
N LEU A 175 -19.36 -31.51 -71.02
CA LEU A 175 -19.13 -32.32 -69.80
C LEU A 175 -17.74 -32.99 -69.80
N GLU A 176 -17.29 -33.48 -70.95
CA GLU A 176 -15.97 -34.12 -71.09
C GLU A 176 -14.83 -33.10 -70.91
N LEU A 177 -15.01 -31.88 -71.45
CA LEU A 177 -14.10 -30.74 -71.24
C LEU A 177 -14.10 -30.25 -69.78
N LEU A 178 -15.26 -30.35 -69.11
CA LEU A 178 -15.41 -30.01 -67.69
C LEU A 178 -14.66 -30.99 -66.79
N ILE A 179 -14.75 -32.29 -67.08
CA ILE A 179 -14.09 -33.38 -66.35
C ILE A 179 -12.57 -33.36 -66.57
N GLN A 180 -12.13 -33.24 -67.83
CA GLN A 180 -10.70 -33.25 -68.18
C GLN A 180 -9.97 -32.00 -67.65
N GLY A 181 -10.67 -30.87 -67.50
CA GLY A 181 -10.15 -29.62 -66.93
C GLY A 181 -10.49 -29.39 -65.46
N LEU A 182 -10.99 -30.40 -64.73
CA LEU A 182 -11.42 -30.27 -63.35
C LEU A 182 -10.23 -30.11 -62.40
N SER A 183 -9.19 -30.93 -62.56
CA SER A 183 -7.96 -30.89 -61.75
C SER A 183 -7.25 -29.53 -61.79
N GLY A 184 -7.18 -28.90 -62.97
CA GLY A 184 -6.59 -27.57 -63.16
C GLY A 184 -7.27 -26.45 -62.38
N LYS A 185 -8.58 -26.57 -62.11
CA LYS A 185 -9.35 -25.56 -61.37
C LYS A 185 -9.08 -25.59 -59.85
N PHE A 186 -8.55 -26.70 -59.34
CA PHE A 186 -8.18 -26.84 -57.93
C PHE A 186 -6.73 -26.41 -57.64
N VAL A 187 -5.92 -26.10 -58.67
CA VAL A 187 -4.50 -25.75 -58.50
C VAL A 187 -4.30 -24.58 -57.54
N SER A 188 -5.14 -23.55 -57.60
CA SER A 188 -5.05 -22.39 -56.70
C SER A 188 -5.38 -22.74 -55.25
N SER A 189 -6.36 -23.62 -55.00
CA SER A 189 -6.69 -24.10 -53.64
C SER A 189 -5.63 -25.03 -53.07
N ILE A 190 -5.08 -25.95 -53.89
CA ILE A 190 -3.97 -26.82 -53.46
C ILE A 190 -2.73 -25.97 -53.10
N ALA A 191 -2.39 -24.99 -53.94
CA ALA A 191 -1.30 -24.06 -53.66
C ALA A 191 -1.55 -23.24 -52.39
N ALA A 192 -2.78 -22.75 -52.18
CA ALA A 192 -3.18 -22.04 -50.97
C ALA A 192 -3.07 -22.92 -49.72
N LEU A 193 -3.54 -24.17 -49.78
CA LEU A 193 -3.46 -25.09 -48.66
C LEU A 193 -2.01 -25.40 -48.31
N LEU A 194 -1.18 -25.74 -49.30
CA LEU A 194 0.25 -26.00 -49.08
C LEU A 194 0.97 -24.78 -48.50
N ALA A 195 0.70 -23.59 -49.02
CA ALA A 195 1.30 -22.35 -48.52
C ALA A 195 0.82 -22.00 -47.10
N ALA A 196 -0.45 -22.26 -46.77
CA ALA A 196 -0.99 -22.07 -45.41
C ALA A 196 -0.37 -23.07 -44.41
N THR A 197 -0.26 -24.34 -44.80
CA THR A 197 0.37 -25.38 -43.98
C THR A 197 1.85 -25.07 -43.75
N LEU A 198 2.58 -24.70 -44.81
CA LEU A 198 3.99 -24.31 -44.71
C LEU A 198 4.16 -23.08 -43.80
N PHE A 199 3.28 -22.09 -43.93
CA PHE A 199 3.29 -20.93 -43.06
C PHE A 199 3.13 -21.33 -41.59
N LEU A 200 2.14 -22.16 -41.24
CA LEU A 200 1.93 -22.62 -39.87
C LEU A 200 3.13 -23.40 -39.30
N LEU A 201 3.75 -24.26 -40.10
CA LEU A 201 4.92 -25.05 -39.70
C LEU A 201 6.13 -24.16 -39.37
N VAL A 202 6.27 -23.01 -40.01
CA VAL A 202 7.35 -22.04 -39.75
C VAL A 202 6.95 -21.03 -38.67
N GLU A 203 5.72 -20.55 -38.67
CA GLU A 203 5.21 -19.54 -37.74
C GLU A 203 5.30 -19.99 -36.27
N LYS A 204 4.82 -21.21 -35.96
CA LYS A 204 4.79 -21.74 -34.59
C LYS A 204 6.17 -21.82 -33.92
N PRO A 205 7.20 -22.44 -34.52
CA PRO A 205 8.53 -22.50 -33.91
C PRO A 205 9.19 -21.12 -33.80
N LEU A 206 8.93 -20.21 -34.75
CA LEU A 206 9.44 -18.83 -34.70
C LEU A 206 8.91 -18.07 -33.47
N PHE A 207 7.59 -18.11 -33.24
CA PHE A 207 7.02 -17.48 -32.05
C PHE A 207 7.48 -18.13 -30.77
N TYR A 208 7.54 -19.47 -30.71
CA TYR A 208 8.08 -20.17 -29.55
C TYR A 208 9.51 -19.72 -29.24
N HIS A 209 10.35 -19.57 -30.28
CA HIS A 209 11.72 -19.09 -30.12
C HIS A 209 11.78 -17.64 -29.62
N LEU A 210 10.90 -16.76 -30.10
CA LEU A 210 10.80 -15.37 -29.65
C LEU A 210 10.39 -15.30 -28.17
N THR A 211 9.33 -16.02 -27.79
CA THR A 211 8.84 -16.11 -26.41
C THR A 211 9.92 -16.65 -25.47
N ARG A 212 10.64 -17.70 -25.87
CA ARG A 212 11.74 -18.27 -25.07
C ARG A 212 12.92 -17.32 -24.93
N SER A 213 13.23 -16.53 -25.97
CA SER A 213 14.30 -15.53 -25.91
C SER A 213 13.94 -14.39 -24.95
N ARG A 214 12.67 -13.95 -24.95
CA ARG A 214 12.14 -12.98 -23.98
C ARG A 214 12.14 -13.54 -22.55
N GLN A 215 11.69 -14.77 -22.34
CA GLN A 215 11.70 -15.39 -21.00
C GLN A 215 13.11 -15.48 -20.41
N ARG A 216 14.12 -15.77 -21.24
CA ARG A 216 15.54 -15.71 -20.80
C ARG A 216 15.99 -14.31 -20.42
N LEU A 217 15.51 -13.28 -21.13
CA LEU A 217 15.77 -11.89 -20.78
C LEU A 217 15.15 -11.56 -19.43
N VAL A 218 13.87 -11.88 -19.23
CA VAL A 218 13.15 -11.70 -17.95
C VAL A 218 13.89 -12.39 -16.81
N ALA A 219 14.21 -13.67 -16.98
CA ALA A 219 14.95 -14.43 -15.97
C ALA A 219 16.32 -13.80 -15.66
N ALA A 220 17.03 -13.29 -16.65
CA ALA A 220 18.31 -12.62 -16.42
C ALA A 220 18.18 -11.27 -15.70
N ILE A 221 17.05 -10.57 -15.86
CA ILE A 221 16.75 -9.34 -15.10
C ILE A 221 16.42 -9.70 -13.65
N ASP A 222 15.53 -10.67 -13.44
CA ASP A 222 15.14 -11.15 -12.10
C ASP A 222 16.31 -11.74 -11.32
N ASP A 223 17.24 -12.41 -12.01
CA ASP A 223 18.46 -12.94 -11.42
C ASP A 223 19.46 -11.85 -11.02
N LEU A 224 19.44 -10.71 -11.71
CA LEU A 224 20.36 -9.59 -11.48
C LEU A 224 19.82 -8.63 -10.42
N VAL A 225 18.51 -8.34 -10.46
CA VAL A 225 17.82 -7.49 -9.51
C VAL A 225 17.04 -8.38 -8.54
N PRO A 226 17.55 -8.64 -7.33
CA PRO A 226 16.88 -9.50 -6.38
C PRO A 226 15.51 -8.94 -6.01
N ARG A 227 14.54 -9.83 -5.88
CA ARG A 227 13.18 -9.47 -5.49
C ARG A 227 13.08 -9.30 -3.99
N LEU A 228 12.38 -8.25 -3.57
CA LEU A 228 12.06 -8.01 -2.17
C LEU A 228 10.59 -8.33 -1.94
N SER A 229 10.31 -9.56 -1.52
CA SER A 229 8.93 -9.96 -1.21
C SER A 229 8.45 -9.29 0.08
N PRO A 230 7.15 -8.95 0.20
CA PRO A 230 6.58 -8.47 1.45
C PRO A 230 6.85 -9.41 2.64
N ALA A 231 6.89 -10.73 2.39
CA ALA A 231 7.22 -11.73 3.39
C ALA A 231 8.67 -11.62 3.89
N GLN A 232 9.64 -11.33 3.01
CA GLN A 232 11.02 -11.07 3.41
C GLN A 232 11.15 -9.77 4.20
N ILE A 233 10.43 -8.71 3.81
CA ILE A 233 10.41 -7.45 4.59
C ILE A 233 9.84 -7.71 5.98
N LEU A 234 8.76 -8.47 6.10
CA LEU A 234 8.14 -8.80 7.39
C LEU A 234 9.08 -9.66 8.25
N ALA A 235 9.78 -10.61 7.64
CA ALA A 235 10.76 -11.46 8.32
C ALA A 235 11.98 -10.66 8.80
N ASP A 236 12.51 -9.77 7.97
CA ASP A 236 13.61 -8.88 8.32
C ASP A 236 13.17 -7.91 9.44
N LEU A 237 11.97 -7.32 9.35
CA LEU A 237 11.42 -6.46 10.40
C LEU A 237 11.25 -7.20 11.73
N HIS A 238 10.78 -8.44 11.70
CA HIS A 238 10.67 -9.28 12.90
C HIS A 238 12.04 -9.58 13.51
N GLN A 239 13.04 -9.85 12.68
CA GLN A 239 14.42 -10.07 13.13
C GLN A 239 15.02 -8.80 13.73
N ASP A 240 14.88 -7.65 13.06
CA ASP A 240 15.33 -6.35 13.55
C ASP A 240 14.68 -6.00 14.90
N ILE A 241 13.37 -6.25 15.06
CA ILE A 241 12.65 -6.07 16.34
C ILE A 241 13.19 -7.02 17.42
N SER A 242 13.52 -8.26 17.07
CA SER A 242 14.07 -9.23 18.00
C SER A 242 15.47 -8.82 18.51
N GLU A 243 16.34 -8.37 17.60
CA GLU A 243 17.66 -7.85 17.93
C GLU A 243 17.56 -6.57 18.77
N GLN A 244 16.66 -5.65 18.41
CA GLN A 244 16.42 -4.41 19.15
C GLN A 244 15.84 -4.69 20.54
N SER A 245 14.96 -5.69 20.70
CA SER A 245 14.45 -6.12 22.00
C SER A 245 15.56 -6.69 22.89
N THR A 246 16.49 -7.44 22.30
CA THR A 246 17.65 -7.98 23.02
C THR A 246 18.59 -6.87 23.48
N ALA A 247 18.89 -5.90 22.60
CA ALA A 247 19.66 -4.71 22.96
C ALA A 247 18.97 -3.87 24.04
N PHE A 248 17.64 -3.74 23.99
CA PHE A 248 16.86 -3.03 25.00
C PHE A 248 16.90 -3.73 26.37
N ARG A 249 16.84 -5.07 26.41
CA ARG A 249 17.03 -5.83 27.65
C ARG A 249 18.43 -5.64 28.22
N ALA A 250 19.46 -5.73 27.38
CA ALA A 250 20.85 -5.48 27.79
C ALA A 250 21.05 -4.05 28.31
N PHE A 251 20.42 -3.05 27.67
CA PHE A 251 20.40 -1.68 28.16
C PHE A 251 19.73 -1.55 29.52
N ASN A 252 18.57 -2.21 29.73
CA ASN A 252 17.86 -2.19 31.00
C ASN A 252 18.67 -2.83 32.14
N ASP A 253 19.33 -3.95 31.86
CA ASP A 253 20.22 -4.62 32.81
C ASP A 253 21.43 -3.73 33.15
N ALA A 254 22.04 -3.11 32.14
CA ALA A 254 23.16 -2.18 32.32
C ALA A 254 22.75 -0.91 33.07
N LEU A 255 21.53 -0.42 32.86
CA LEU A 255 20.96 0.72 33.58
C LEU A 255 20.79 0.40 35.06
N SER A 256 20.22 -0.77 35.39
CA SER A 256 20.08 -1.23 36.78
C SER A 256 21.43 -1.34 37.48
N LEU A 257 22.43 -1.92 36.80
CA LEU A 257 23.78 -2.04 37.34
C LEU A 257 24.45 -0.68 37.57
N LYS A 258 24.37 0.23 36.58
CA LYS A 258 24.91 1.60 36.70
C LYS A 258 24.23 2.43 37.78
N LEU A 259 22.91 2.30 37.93
CA LEU A 259 22.16 3.00 38.97
C LEU A 259 22.61 2.52 40.36
N ARG A 260 22.75 1.21 40.54
CA ARG A 260 23.19 0.59 41.79
C ARG A 260 24.64 0.95 42.13
N GLN A 261 25.52 0.99 41.13
CA GLN A 261 26.92 1.38 41.30
C GLN A 261 27.04 2.88 41.64
N SER A 262 26.35 3.76 40.92
CA SER A 262 26.33 5.20 41.19
C SER A 262 25.72 5.54 42.56
N PHE A 263 24.69 4.79 42.98
CA PHE A 263 24.12 4.93 44.31
C PHE A 263 25.10 4.47 45.39
N SER A 264 25.76 3.32 45.21
CA SER A 264 26.76 2.81 46.16
C SER A 264 28.01 3.68 46.27
N GLU A 265 28.52 4.19 45.14
CA GLU A 265 29.71 5.05 45.10
C GLU A 265 29.44 6.46 45.68
N SER A 266 28.23 7.01 45.55
CA SER A 266 27.92 8.34 46.10
C SER A 266 27.38 8.33 47.53
N MET A 267 26.63 7.31 47.95
CA MET A 267 26.06 7.22 49.31
C MET A 267 26.95 6.47 50.31
N GLY A 268 27.77 5.52 49.85
CA GLY A 268 28.66 4.73 50.72
C GLY A 268 29.60 5.58 51.59
N PRO A 269 30.42 6.49 50.99
CA PRO A 269 31.33 7.34 51.75
C PRO A 269 30.61 8.32 52.67
N THR A 270 29.38 8.71 52.31
CA THR A 270 28.57 9.67 53.07
C THR A 270 27.99 9.02 54.33
N LEU A 271 27.50 7.78 54.22
CA LEU A 271 27.05 6.98 55.35
C LEU A 271 28.21 6.58 56.28
N GLU A 272 29.36 6.23 55.71
CA GLU A 272 30.55 5.84 56.48
C GLU A 272 31.13 7.02 57.28
N ARG A 273 31.17 8.23 56.68
CA ARG A 273 31.52 9.46 57.43
C ARG A 273 30.56 9.74 58.57
N MET A 274 29.25 9.54 58.35
CA MET A 274 28.24 9.76 59.39
C MET A 274 28.42 8.79 60.56
N LEU A 275 28.70 7.51 60.28
CA LEU A 275 28.97 6.50 61.32
C LEU A 275 30.26 6.81 62.09
N ASN A 276 31.33 7.21 61.41
CA ASN A 276 32.59 7.58 62.06
C ASN A 276 32.43 8.83 62.96
N THR A 277 31.66 9.84 62.53
CA THR A 277 31.37 11.00 63.38
C THR A 277 30.53 10.67 64.62
N ILE A 278 29.70 9.63 64.57
CA ILE A 278 28.93 9.17 65.74
C ILE A 278 29.83 8.41 66.72
N ASP A 279 30.81 7.66 66.22
CA ASP A 279 31.76 6.93 67.06
C ASP A 279 32.76 7.87 67.76
N ASP A 280 33.24 8.90 67.05
CA ASP A 280 34.05 9.99 67.62
C ASP A 280 33.31 10.74 68.75
N LEU A 281 32.00 10.97 68.56
CA LEU A 281 31.14 11.60 69.56
C LEU A 281 31.00 10.72 70.82
N ASN A 282 30.87 9.40 70.64
CA ASN A 282 30.82 8.44 71.74
C ASN A 282 32.16 8.33 72.48
N GLN A 283 33.28 8.45 71.76
CA GLN A 283 34.62 8.38 72.34
C GLN A 283 34.95 9.65 73.15
N LEU A 284 34.53 10.82 72.67
CA LEU A 284 34.62 12.10 73.41
C LEU A 284 33.79 12.09 74.69
N LEU A 285 32.59 11.48 74.66
CA LEU A 285 31.75 11.30 75.85
C LEU A 285 32.42 10.41 76.91
N ARG A 286 33.08 9.33 76.50
CA ARG A 286 33.83 8.45 77.41
C ARG A 286 35.12 9.08 77.94
N ALA A 287 35.83 9.85 77.12
CA ALA A 287 37.01 10.62 77.54
C ALA A 287 36.66 11.72 78.56
N SER A 288 35.50 12.36 78.40
CA SER A 288 34.96 13.33 79.36
C SER A 288 34.54 12.69 80.69
N GLU A 289 34.23 11.40 80.72
CA GLU A 289 33.84 10.66 81.92
C GLU A 289 35.06 10.20 82.74
N ALA A 290 36.17 9.88 82.07
CA ALA A 290 37.44 9.53 82.71
C ALA A 290 38.16 10.74 83.35
N GLN A 291 37.93 11.96 82.86
CA GLN A 291 38.53 13.19 83.40
C GLN A 291 37.84 13.70 84.70
N LYS A 292 36.87 12.96 85.23
CA LYS A 292 35.98 13.39 86.32
C LYS A 292 36.44 13.00 87.74
N GLN A 293 37.64 12.45 87.92
CA GLN A 293 38.08 11.88 89.20
C GLN A 293 38.97 12.80 90.08
N ASP A 294 39.59 13.87 89.54
CA ASP A 294 40.68 14.56 90.28
C ASP A 294 40.39 15.97 90.85
N SER A 295 39.19 16.56 90.65
CA SER A 295 38.97 17.98 91.00
C SER A 295 37.61 18.29 91.63
N ILE A 296 37.13 17.47 92.57
CA ILE A 296 35.77 17.62 93.14
C ILE A 296 35.70 18.42 94.46
N THR A 297 36.80 18.67 95.20
CA THR A 297 36.65 19.17 96.60
C THR A 297 36.63 20.69 96.77
N GLY A 298 36.97 21.50 95.76
CA GLY A 298 37.09 22.97 95.92
C GLY A 298 36.03 23.83 95.24
N SER A 299 35.37 23.35 94.17
CA SER A 299 34.46 24.18 93.36
C SER A 299 32.98 24.03 93.73
N LEU A 300 32.62 23.06 94.58
CA LEU A 300 31.23 22.71 94.89
C LEU A 300 30.48 23.82 95.67
N GLU A 301 31.17 24.55 96.56
CA GLU A 301 30.54 25.57 97.40
C GLU A 301 30.20 26.86 96.61
N THR A 302 31.03 27.20 95.61
CA THR A 302 30.80 28.35 94.72
C THR A 302 29.84 27.99 93.58
N LEU A 303 29.88 26.74 93.08
CA LEU A 303 28.91 26.25 92.11
C LEU A 303 27.51 26.16 92.70
N LEU A 304 27.32 25.78 93.97
CA LEU A 304 25.98 25.68 94.59
C LEU A 304 25.27 27.05 94.69
N ARG A 305 25.97 28.12 95.05
CA ARG A 305 25.38 29.48 95.10
C ARG A 305 25.04 30.03 93.71
N ASN A 306 25.85 29.70 92.70
CA ASN A 306 25.57 30.07 91.31
C ASN A 306 24.49 29.19 90.68
N LEU A 307 24.38 27.91 91.08
CA LEU A 307 23.31 26.99 90.71
C LEU A 307 21.97 27.41 91.31
N GLU A 308 21.92 27.84 92.56
CA GLU A 308 20.68 28.31 93.19
C GLU A 308 20.09 29.49 92.41
N ARG A 309 20.93 30.51 92.11
CA ARG A 309 20.51 31.69 91.35
C ARG A 309 20.21 31.39 89.87
N SER A 310 20.96 30.48 89.27
CA SER A 310 20.74 30.05 87.88
C SER A 310 19.54 29.13 87.73
N ILE A 311 19.21 28.29 88.72
CA ILE A 311 18.05 27.40 88.70
C ILE A 311 16.78 28.19 88.95
N THR A 312 16.76 29.20 89.84
CA THR A 312 15.58 30.03 90.03
C THR A 312 15.25 30.80 88.74
N ASN A 313 16.25 31.42 88.09
CA ASN A 313 16.06 32.12 86.82
C ASN A 313 15.78 31.17 85.64
N ALA A 314 16.39 29.98 85.62
CA ALA A 314 16.14 28.99 84.58
C ALA A 314 14.79 28.27 84.76
N LEU A 315 14.29 28.06 85.98
CA LEU A 315 12.96 27.48 86.23
C LEU A 315 11.84 28.49 85.99
N GLU A 316 12.06 29.78 86.28
CA GLU A 316 11.11 30.84 85.91
C GLU A 316 11.05 31.03 84.39
N GLY A 317 12.21 30.97 83.71
CA GLY A 317 12.32 30.97 82.24
C GLY A 317 11.89 29.66 81.57
N MET A 318 12.03 28.51 82.22
CA MET A 318 11.62 27.21 81.71
C MET A 318 10.14 26.97 81.98
N GLY A 319 9.54 27.48 83.07
CA GLY A 319 8.10 27.38 83.31
C GLY A 319 7.27 28.21 82.32
N THR A 320 7.76 29.42 81.98
CA THR A 320 7.18 30.26 80.92
C THR A 320 7.38 29.62 79.55
N LYS A 321 8.60 29.18 79.22
CA LYS A 321 8.91 28.58 77.91
C LYS A 321 8.37 27.16 77.71
N PHE A 322 8.18 26.36 78.77
CA PHE A 322 7.58 25.02 78.75
C PHE A 322 6.07 25.10 78.56
N THR A 323 5.39 26.06 79.20
CA THR A 323 3.96 26.33 78.95
C THR A 323 3.76 26.84 77.51
N GLU A 324 4.68 27.67 77.01
CA GLU A 324 4.68 28.19 75.64
C GLU A 324 5.00 27.12 74.58
N THR A 325 5.90 26.17 74.85
CA THR A 325 6.27 25.09 73.90
C THR A 325 5.33 23.88 73.92
N LEU A 326 4.75 23.49 75.07
CA LEU A 326 3.69 22.47 75.15
C LEU A 326 2.35 22.94 74.58
N SER A 327 2.08 24.25 74.60
CA SER A 327 0.89 24.84 73.97
C SER A 327 1.08 25.09 72.47
N GLY A 328 2.30 25.39 71.99
CA GLY A 328 2.49 26.02 70.68
C GLY A 328 3.23 25.22 69.61
N THR A 329 3.97 24.15 69.92
CA THR A 329 4.82 23.50 68.88
C THR A 329 4.60 22.00 68.74
N THR A 330 4.34 21.27 69.81
CA THR A 330 4.01 19.84 69.71
C THR A 330 2.59 19.63 69.17
N MET A 331 1.62 20.49 69.54
CA MET A 331 0.26 20.47 69.01
C MET A 331 0.24 20.84 67.52
N HIS A 332 1.03 21.83 67.11
CA HIS A 332 1.19 22.20 65.69
C HIS A 332 1.90 21.14 64.85
N GLN A 333 2.79 20.33 65.43
CA GLN A 333 3.43 19.20 64.74
C GLN A 333 2.47 18.01 64.60
N PHE A 334 1.65 17.72 65.62
CA PHE A 334 0.56 16.74 65.49
C PHE A 334 -0.53 17.23 64.53
N ASP A 335 -0.87 18.52 64.52
CA ASP A 335 -1.75 19.13 63.52
C ASP A 335 -1.15 19.03 62.12
N ARG A 336 0.16 19.24 61.93
CA ARG A 336 0.80 19.07 60.61
C ARG A 336 0.85 17.62 60.14
N VAL A 337 1.02 16.66 61.04
CA VAL A 337 0.97 15.23 60.70
C VAL A 337 -0.47 14.79 60.46
N ALA A 338 -1.44 15.29 61.23
CA ALA A 338 -2.87 15.08 61.01
C ALA A 338 -3.37 15.79 59.74
N ASP A 339 -2.84 16.96 59.38
CA ASP A 339 -3.09 17.68 58.13
C ASP A 339 -2.40 16.99 56.95
N SER A 340 -1.24 16.36 57.15
CA SER A 340 -0.57 15.58 56.11
C SER A 340 -1.31 14.26 55.84
N LEU A 341 -1.72 13.54 56.88
CA LEU A 341 -2.58 12.35 56.76
C LEU A 341 -3.97 12.72 56.23
N GLY A 342 -4.54 13.83 56.69
CA GLY A 342 -5.79 14.40 56.18
C GLY A 342 -5.67 14.90 54.74
N GLY A 343 -4.50 15.42 54.34
CA GLY A 343 -4.17 15.79 52.97
C GLY A 343 -4.00 14.57 52.07
N THR A 344 -3.48 13.47 52.60
CA THR A 344 -3.36 12.19 51.87
C THR A 344 -4.72 11.49 51.76
N ALA A 345 -5.55 11.55 52.81
CA ALA A 345 -6.93 11.07 52.79
C ALA A 345 -7.81 11.92 51.86
N ARG A 346 -7.65 13.25 51.85
CA ARG A 346 -8.27 14.17 50.89
C ARG A 346 -7.74 13.99 49.48
N LEU A 347 -6.48 13.59 49.29
CA LEU A 347 -5.94 13.23 47.98
C LEU A 347 -6.54 11.92 47.48
N LEU A 348 -6.75 10.93 48.34
CA LEU A 348 -7.46 9.70 48.00
C LEU A 348 -8.96 9.94 47.76
N GLU A 349 -9.59 10.81 48.55
CA GLU A 349 -10.97 11.24 48.36
C GLU A 349 -11.13 12.12 47.12
N ASN A 350 -10.19 13.00 46.83
CA ASN A 350 -10.12 13.75 45.57
C ASN A 350 -9.74 12.86 44.40
N MET A 351 -8.93 11.81 44.56
CA MET A 351 -8.68 10.86 43.48
C MET A 351 -9.92 10.01 43.20
N ASN A 352 -10.66 9.61 44.23
CA ASN A 352 -11.92 8.86 44.08
C ASN A 352 -13.04 9.76 43.51
N GLY A 353 -13.12 11.01 43.97
CA GLY A 353 -13.97 12.06 43.42
C GLY A 353 -13.57 12.43 42.00
N GLN A 354 -12.28 12.52 41.69
CA GLN A 354 -11.76 12.73 40.34
C GLN A 354 -12.08 11.52 39.46
N PHE A 355 -12.07 10.30 39.98
CA PHE A 355 -12.46 9.11 39.23
C PHE A 355 -13.97 9.14 38.90
N GLN A 356 -14.82 9.51 39.85
CA GLN A 356 -16.25 9.72 39.61
C GLN A 356 -16.54 10.94 38.72
N VAL A 357 -15.79 12.03 38.84
CA VAL A 357 -15.88 13.22 37.98
C VAL A 357 -15.32 12.92 36.60
N THR A 358 -14.33 12.04 36.44
CA THR A 358 -13.83 11.60 35.12
C THR A 358 -14.83 10.65 34.46
N GLN A 359 -15.51 9.82 35.25
CA GLN A 359 -16.58 8.95 34.76
C GLN A 359 -17.87 9.72 34.43
N SER A 360 -18.21 10.74 35.22
CA SER A 360 -19.24 11.72 34.91
C SER A 360 -18.82 12.55 33.70
N ALA A 361 -17.60 13.07 33.64
CA ALA A 361 -17.10 13.83 32.50
C ALA A 361 -17.06 13.02 31.22
N LEU A 362 -16.81 11.70 31.27
CA LEU A 362 -16.94 10.85 30.09
C LEU A 362 -18.41 10.68 29.66
N ASN A 363 -19.34 10.53 30.60
CA ASN A 363 -20.78 10.52 30.30
C ASN A 363 -21.29 11.88 29.82
N ASP A 364 -20.83 12.97 30.44
CA ASP A 364 -21.15 14.35 30.12
C ASP A 364 -20.49 14.77 28.82
N LEU A 365 -19.34 14.21 28.42
CA LEU A 365 -18.71 14.47 27.11
C LEU A 365 -19.44 13.71 26.00
N VAL A 366 -19.99 12.53 26.29
CA VAL A 366 -20.91 11.82 25.40
C VAL A 366 -22.26 12.57 25.27
N GLN A 367 -22.77 13.16 26.35
CA GLN A 367 -24.00 13.95 26.36
C GLN A 367 -23.79 15.33 25.71
N PHE A 368 -22.67 16.01 26.02
CA PHE A 368 -22.23 17.29 25.46
C PHE A 368 -21.91 17.15 23.98
N ALA A 369 -21.36 16.04 23.51
CA ALA A 369 -21.22 15.80 22.07
C ALA A 369 -22.58 15.71 21.36
N LYS A 370 -23.64 15.28 22.06
CA LYS A 370 -25.00 15.18 21.53
C LYS A 370 -25.71 16.55 21.53
N ASP A 371 -25.62 17.28 22.64
CA ASP A 371 -26.27 18.57 22.86
C ASP A 371 -25.53 19.73 22.15
N SER A 372 -24.19 19.68 22.07
CA SER A 372 -23.35 20.68 21.39
C SER A 372 -23.64 20.78 19.90
N THR A 373 -23.93 19.67 19.21
CA THR A 373 -24.33 19.69 17.79
C THR A 373 -25.66 20.42 17.55
N VAL A 374 -26.57 20.41 18.52
CA VAL A 374 -27.89 21.04 18.41
C VAL A 374 -27.83 22.52 18.83
N GLU A 375 -27.05 22.84 19.87
CA GLU A 375 -26.95 24.18 20.42
C GLU A 375 -25.95 25.09 19.67
N GLN A 376 -24.84 24.56 19.14
CA GLN A 376 -23.92 25.35 18.30
C GLN A 376 -24.58 25.86 17.01
N MET A 377 -25.56 25.12 16.49
CA MET A 377 -26.30 25.51 15.29
C MET A 377 -27.29 26.66 15.58
N ALA A 378 -27.75 26.82 16.82
CA ALA A 378 -28.57 27.94 17.27
C ALA A 378 -27.73 29.16 17.68
N LEU A 379 -26.62 28.95 18.40
CA LEU A 379 -25.73 30.01 18.90
C LEU A 379 -24.99 30.78 17.79
N GLY A 380 -24.66 30.12 16.67
CA GLY A 380 -24.05 30.77 15.52
C GLY A 380 -24.91 31.87 14.89
N ARG A 381 -26.24 31.84 15.10
CA ARG A 381 -27.17 32.86 14.60
C ARG A 381 -27.27 34.06 15.54
N THR A 382 -27.19 33.85 16.86
CA THR A 382 -27.30 34.90 17.88
C THR A 382 -26.01 35.70 18.06
N GLN A 383 -24.84 35.05 17.92
CA GLN A 383 -23.53 35.72 18.07
C GLN A 383 -23.28 36.83 17.05
N VAL A 384 -23.85 36.72 15.84
CA VAL A 384 -23.72 37.75 14.79
C VAL A 384 -24.55 38.99 15.13
N GLU A 385 -25.69 38.82 15.80
CA GLU A 385 -26.56 39.93 16.21
C GLU A 385 -25.97 40.68 17.43
N GLU A 386 -25.39 39.98 18.40
CA GLU A 386 -24.77 40.58 19.60
C GLU A 386 -23.46 41.32 19.31
N LEU A 387 -22.60 40.80 18.44
CA LEU A 387 -21.37 41.48 18.02
C LEU A 387 -21.64 42.84 17.36
N THR A 388 -22.78 42.95 16.66
CA THR A 388 -23.20 44.20 16.02
C THR A 388 -23.68 45.24 17.06
N ALA A 389 -24.23 44.80 18.19
CA ALA A 389 -24.66 45.68 19.28
C ALA A 389 -23.49 46.20 20.14
N VAL A 390 -22.49 45.35 20.42
CA VAL A 390 -21.30 45.71 21.22
C VAL A 390 -20.44 46.76 20.51
N LEU A 391 -20.23 46.62 19.19
CA LEU A 391 -19.48 47.61 18.42
C LEU A 391 -20.15 48.99 18.40
N ARG A 392 -21.49 49.04 18.48
CA ARG A 392 -22.25 50.29 18.54
C ARG A 392 -22.10 50.98 19.90
N GLY A 393 -22.03 50.22 21.01
CA GLY A 393 -21.84 50.74 22.36
C GLY A 393 -20.43 51.25 22.65
N LEU A 394 -19.42 50.59 22.07
CA LEU A 394 -18.01 50.98 22.20
C LEU A 394 -17.73 52.35 21.56
N MET A 395 -18.42 52.65 20.46
CA MET A 395 -18.28 53.92 19.73
C MET A 395 -18.85 55.12 20.51
N THR A 396 -19.90 54.91 21.31
CA THR A 396 -20.50 55.95 22.17
C THR A 396 -19.64 56.23 23.41
N GLN A 397 -19.12 55.19 24.07
CA GLN A 397 -18.31 55.33 25.29
C GLN A 397 -16.94 56.01 25.03
N MET A 398 -16.38 55.83 23.83
CA MET A 398 -15.13 56.47 23.45
C MET A 398 -15.27 58.00 23.32
N ASN A 399 -16.45 58.50 22.96
CA ASN A 399 -16.73 59.94 22.79
C ASN A 399 -16.87 60.68 24.14
N GLU A 400 -17.40 60.03 25.18
CA GLU A 400 -17.52 60.62 26.53
C GLU A 400 -16.19 60.61 27.32
N THR A 401 -15.36 59.58 27.12
CA THR A 401 -14.15 59.39 27.93
C THR A 401 -13.02 60.37 27.55
N ALA A 402 -12.98 60.83 26.30
CA ALA A 402 -12.01 61.82 25.83
C ALA A 402 -12.22 63.23 26.43
N GLY A 403 -13.47 63.61 26.72
CA GLY A 403 -13.79 64.95 27.25
C GLY A 403 -13.38 65.17 28.71
N SER A 404 -13.42 64.14 29.56
CA SER A 404 -13.13 64.27 31.00
C SER A 404 -11.63 64.27 31.36
N SER A 405 -10.79 63.69 30.50
CA SER A 405 -9.35 63.55 30.75
C SER A 405 -8.58 64.86 30.56
N VAL A 406 -9.02 65.70 29.62
CA VAL A 406 -8.42 67.03 29.34
C VAL A 406 -8.64 68.00 30.51
N THR A 407 -9.81 67.96 31.14
CA THR A 407 -10.19 68.87 32.24
C THR A 407 -9.43 68.57 33.54
N ARG A 408 -9.11 67.29 33.82
CA ARG A 408 -8.31 66.91 35.01
C ARG A 408 -6.84 67.32 34.89
N MET A 409 -6.25 67.22 33.71
CA MET A 409 -4.83 67.60 33.50
C MET A 409 -4.58 69.10 33.73
N ALA A 410 -5.53 69.97 33.36
CA ALA A 410 -5.39 71.42 33.57
C ALA A 410 -5.39 71.81 35.06
N ALA A 411 -6.13 71.10 35.91
CA ALA A 411 -6.22 71.39 37.34
C ALA A 411 -4.93 71.03 38.10
N THR A 412 -4.29 69.90 37.79
CA THR A 412 -3.10 69.42 38.52
C THR A 412 -1.86 70.28 38.27
N LEU A 413 -1.71 70.83 37.06
CA LEU A 413 -0.60 71.71 36.72
C LEU A 413 -0.62 73.04 37.48
N THR A 414 -1.80 73.52 37.86
CA THR A 414 -1.94 74.79 38.59
C THR A 414 -1.50 74.68 40.05
N THR A 415 -1.72 73.52 40.69
CA THR A 415 -1.39 73.30 42.11
C THR A 415 0.12 73.16 42.35
N VAL A 416 0.84 72.50 41.44
CA VAL A 416 2.29 72.23 41.58
C VAL A 416 3.12 73.52 41.52
N VAL A 417 2.67 74.52 40.76
CA VAL A 417 3.38 75.81 40.64
C VAL A 417 3.25 76.64 41.91
N HIS A 418 2.16 76.47 42.68
CA HIS A 418 1.91 77.23 43.91
C HIS A 418 2.81 76.79 45.08
N ASP A 419 3.01 75.48 45.27
CA ASP A 419 3.78 74.93 46.41
C ASP A 419 5.29 75.19 46.32
N LEU A 420 5.83 75.38 45.11
CA LEU A 420 7.27 75.59 44.92
C LEU A 420 7.73 76.98 45.36
N SER A 421 6.85 77.99 45.27
CA SER A 421 7.19 79.39 45.56
C SER A 421 7.30 79.69 47.06
N THR A 422 6.60 78.95 47.92
CA THR A 422 6.52 79.19 49.37
C THR A 422 7.74 78.64 50.12
N LYS A 423 8.27 77.49 49.73
CA LYS A 423 9.39 76.81 50.43
C LYS A 423 10.75 77.51 50.30
N VAL A 424 10.97 78.28 49.23
CA VAL A 424 12.27 78.95 48.98
C VAL A 424 12.47 80.18 49.87
N SER A 425 11.38 80.83 50.30
CA SER A 425 11.43 82.05 51.12
C SER A 425 11.84 81.76 52.58
N GLU A 426 11.51 80.58 53.10
CA GLU A 426 11.70 80.21 54.51
C GLU A 426 13.17 79.90 54.87
N LEU A 427 13.95 79.39 53.90
CA LEU A 427 15.34 78.96 54.09
C LEU A 427 16.33 80.13 54.29
N GLY A 428 16.03 81.30 53.69
CA GLY A 428 16.95 82.46 53.70
C GLY A 428 17.07 83.16 55.06
N SER A 429 16.07 83.01 55.94
CA SER A 429 16.00 83.73 57.22
C SER A 429 16.88 83.09 58.32
N GLN A 430 17.13 81.79 58.26
CA GLN A 430 17.69 81.02 59.38
C GLN A 430 19.22 81.06 59.47
N VAL A 431 19.92 81.29 58.36
CA VAL A 431 21.39 81.24 58.26
C VAL A 431 22.06 82.50 58.83
N SER A 432 21.38 83.65 58.79
CA SER A 432 21.98 84.93 59.19
C SER A 432 22.20 85.07 60.70
N ASN A 433 21.40 84.39 61.54
CA ASN A 433 21.41 84.62 62.99
C ASN A 433 22.44 83.78 63.74
N THR A 434 22.92 82.66 63.18
CA THR A 434 23.82 81.72 63.87
C THR A 434 25.31 82.07 63.78
N MET A 435 25.70 82.93 62.83
CA MET A 435 27.12 83.17 62.53
C MET A 435 27.79 84.23 63.42
N LEU A 436 27.01 85.12 64.06
CA LEU A 436 27.53 86.22 64.89
C LEU A 436 28.00 85.79 66.29
N GLU A 437 27.55 84.63 66.79
CA GLU A 437 27.84 84.17 68.16
C GLU A 437 29.20 83.42 68.28
N SER A 438 29.67 82.82 67.18
CA SER A 438 30.83 81.92 67.18
C SER A 438 32.20 82.63 67.29
N ALA A 439 32.28 83.92 66.91
CA ALA A 439 33.56 84.64 66.79
C ALA A 439 34.19 85.06 68.14
N SER A 440 33.45 85.04 69.25
CA SER A 440 33.90 85.59 70.54
C SER A 440 34.74 84.61 71.41
N LYS A 441 34.63 83.29 71.20
CA LYS A 441 35.24 82.28 72.11
C LYS A 441 36.64 81.79 71.69
N THR A 442 37.12 82.14 70.50
CA THR A 442 38.30 81.48 69.89
C THR A 442 39.65 82.00 70.42
N THR A 443 39.71 83.17 71.08
CA THR A 443 40.97 83.86 71.38
C THR A 443 41.72 83.34 72.62
N GLY A 444 41.05 82.64 73.54
CA GLY A 444 41.65 82.17 74.81
C GLY A 444 42.38 80.82 74.75
N ALA A 445 42.10 79.98 73.74
CA ALA A 445 42.61 78.61 73.66
C ALA A 445 44.00 78.48 73.02
N ALA A 446 44.52 79.55 72.39
CA ALA A 446 45.75 79.51 71.60
C ALA A 446 47.04 79.31 72.43
N HIS A 447 47.04 79.71 73.71
CA HIS A 447 48.27 79.67 74.52
C HIS A 447 48.62 78.28 75.09
N ALA A 448 47.63 77.39 75.28
CA ALA A 448 47.84 76.04 75.82
C ALA A 448 48.33 75.02 74.77
N VAL A 449 48.08 75.27 73.49
CA VAL A 449 48.38 74.34 72.39
C VAL A 449 49.88 74.30 72.06
N VAL A 450 50.62 75.38 72.30
CA VAL A 450 52.03 75.52 71.90
C VAL A 450 52.97 74.64 72.73
N GLU A 451 52.69 74.47 74.02
CA GLU A 451 53.54 73.67 74.92
C GLU A 451 53.34 72.16 74.71
N GLN A 452 52.12 71.75 74.37
CA GLN A 452 51.76 70.35 74.10
C GLN A 452 52.28 69.85 72.73
N ALA A 453 52.49 70.76 71.77
CA ALA A 453 52.98 70.43 70.43
C ALA A 453 54.43 69.93 70.39
N SER A 454 55.29 70.43 71.28
CA SER A 454 56.73 70.05 71.36
C SER A 454 56.92 68.58 71.76
N ALA A 455 56.21 68.13 72.80
CA ALA A 455 56.26 66.75 73.27
C ALA A 455 55.56 65.76 72.31
N TRP A 456 54.51 66.22 71.62
CA TRP A 456 53.79 65.42 70.62
C TRP A 456 54.61 65.15 69.36
N SER A 457 55.38 66.13 68.89
CA SER A 457 56.20 66.02 67.68
C SER A 457 57.27 64.93 67.78
N THR A 458 57.89 64.79 68.96
CA THR A 458 58.97 63.80 69.18
C THR A 458 58.43 62.36 69.18
N ARG A 459 57.28 62.11 69.83
CA ARG A 459 56.63 60.79 69.81
C ARG A 459 56.05 60.43 68.43
N ASN A 460 55.52 61.42 67.72
CA ASN A 460 54.99 61.20 66.38
C ASN A 460 56.07 60.80 65.38
N ALA A 461 57.28 61.36 65.47
CA ALA A 461 58.36 60.99 64.55
C ALA A 461 58.75 59.51 64.67
N GLU A 462 58.75 58.98 65.89
CA GLU A 462 59.09 57.58 66.16
C GLU A 462 57.96 56.62 65.76
N GLN A 463 56.70 56.99 66.04
CA GLN A 463 55.53 56.25 65.56
C GLN A 463 55.36 56.28 64.03
N LEU A 464 55.74 57.38 63.37
CA LEU A 464 55.69 57.50 61.91
C LEU A 464 56.71 56.58 61.23
N SER A 465 57.89 56.37 61.84
CA SER A 465 58.88 55.42 61.31
C SER A 465 58.37 53.97 61.37
N GLN A 466 57.74 53.57 62.47
CA GLN A 466 57.14 52.24 62.62
C GLN A 466 55.90 52.05 61.73
N LEU A 467 55.12 53.11 61.51
CA LEU A 467 54.00 53.11 60.57
C LEU A 467 54.45 53.02 59.12
N LEU A 468 55.59 53.63 58.76
CA LEU A 468 56.17 53.55 57.42
C LEU A 468 56.66 52.14 57.10
N ASP A 469 57.36 51.48 58.01
CA ASP A 469 57.77 50.07 57.84
C ASP A 469 56.56 49.14 57.71
N ARG A 470 55.51 49.36 58.51
CA ARG A 470 54.27 48.58 58.45
C ARG A 470 53.41 48.90 57.21
N HIS A 471 53.51 50.12 56.68
CA HIS A 471 52.86 50.51 55.42
C HIS A 471 53.56 49.90 54.20
N GLN A 472 54.88 49.71 54.24
CA GLN A 472 55.63 49.06 53.17
C GLN A 472 55.17 47.59 53.00
N GLU A 473 54.98 46.86 54.10
CA GLU A 473 54.46 45.48 54.12
C GLU A 473 53.00 45.40 53.63
N HIS A 474 52.17 46.39 53.98
CA HIS A 474 50.80 46.51 53.47
C HIS A 474 50.73 46.83 51.97
N LEU A 475 51.69 47.56 51.41
CA LEU A 475 51.75 47.84 49.97
C LEU A 475 52.09 46.58 49.15
N ASP A 476 52.91 45.67 49.68
CA ASP A 476 53.17 44.37 49.06
C ASP A 476 51.91 43.47 49.08
N GLN A 477 51.13 43.48 50.16
CA GLN A 477 49.84 42.77 50.23
C GLN A 477 48.81 43.34 49.25
N ILE A 478 48.80 44.66 49.02
CA ILE A 478 47.91 45.31 48.03
C ILE A 478 48.29 44.90 46.59
N SER A 479 49.58 44.69 46.32
CA SER A 479 50.03 44.16 45.02
C SER A 479 49.54 42.72 44.79
N ASP A 480 49.58 41.87 45.81
CA ASP A 480 49.10 40.48 45.72
C ASP A 480 47.56 40.40 45.56
N VAL A 481 46.83 41.30 46.23
CA VAL A 481 45.38 41.48 46.03
C VAL A 481 45.05 41.91 44.59
N ARG A 482 45.89 42.74 43.96
CA ARG A 482 45.70 43.14 42.55
C ARG A 482 45.89 41.96 41.59
N VAL A 483 46.91 41.12 41.81
CA VAL A 483 47.17 39.93 40.99
C VAL A 483 46.05 38.90 41.11
N THR A 484 45.52 38.69 42.33
CA THR A 484 44.37 37.82 42.54
C THR A 484 43.09 38.37 41.93
N LEU A 485 42.85 39.69 41.99
CA LEU A 485 41.73 40.35 41.29
C LEU A 485 41.81 40.19 39.77
N ASP A 486 42.99 40.36 39.16
CA ASP A 486 43.19 40.15 37.72
C ASP A 486 42.95 38.69 37.33
N THR A 487 43.36 37.73 38.17
CA THR A 487 43.13 36.30 37.95
C THR A 487 41.64 35.95 38.02
N VAL A 488 40.91 36.51 38.99
CA VAL A 488 39.46 36.34 39.13
C VAL A 488 38.71 36.98 37.96
N LEU A 489 39.11 38.18 37.52
CA LEU A 489 38.57 38.84 36.32
C LEU A 489 38.80 38.01 35.05
N GLY A 490 39.97 37.39 34.91
CA GLY A 490 40.27 36.47 33.82
C GLY A 490 39.31 35.28 33.79
N ARG A 491 39.13 34.60 34.94
CA ARG A 491 38.19 33.47 35.06
C ARG A 491 36.74 33.88 34.85
N PHE A 492 36.35 35.06 35.32
CA PHE A 492 35.00 35.59 35.10
C PHE A 492 34.73 35.87 33.61
N LYS A 493 35.73 36.40 32.90
CA LYS A 493 35.64 36.65 31.45
C LYS A 493 35.56 35.35 30.65
N GLU A 494 36.28 34.31 31.07
CA GLU A 494 36.21 32.97 30.48
C GLU A 494 34.84 32.31 30.72
N ALA A 495 34.30 32.41 31.94
CA ALA A 495 32.96 31.93 32.28
C ALA A 495 31.86 32.65 31.48
N LEU A 496 31.99 33.98 31.25
CA LEU A 496 31.10 34.73 30.38
C LEU A 496 31.16 34.23 28.92
N GLY A 497 32.36 33.90 28.42
CA GLY A 497 32.52 33.29 27.10
C GLY A 497 31.84 31.92 26.99
N GLN A 498 31.98 31.08 28.02
CA GLN A 498 31.26 29.80 28.10
C GLN A 498 29.73 29.99 28.11
N TYR A 499 29.23 31.00 28.84
CA TYR A 499 27.80 31.32 28.88
C TYR A 499 27.26 31.74 27.50
N THR A 500 28.02 32.51 26.71
CA THR A 500 27.64 32.85 25.33
C THR A 500 27.62 31.65 24.39
N THR A 501 28.49 30.66 24.63
CA THR A 501 28.53 29.42 23.84
C THR A 501 27.33 28.54 24.16
N ILE A 502 27.04 28.34 25.46
CA ILE A 502 25.88 27.58 25.94
C ILE A 502 24.55 28.19 25.45
N THR A 503 24.43 29.52 25.44
CA THR A 503 23.22 30.19 24.90
C THR A 503 23.08 30.06 23.39
N THR A 504 24.20 29.90 22.66
CA THR A 504 24.18 29.60 21.22
C THR A 504 23.75 28.16 20.97
N ASP A 505 24.29 27.21 21.74
CA ASP A 505 23.91 25.79 21.67
C ASP A 505 22.43 25.58 22.03
N LEU A 506 21.92 26.26 23.07
CA LEU A 506 20.48 26.23 23.42
C LEU A 506 19.58 26.76 22.31
N ARG A 507 20.03 27.78 21.55
CA ARG A 507 19.30 28.25 20.37
C ARG A 507 19.28 27.21 19.26
N GLN A 508 20.38 26.51 19.02
CA GLN A 508 20.42 25.40 18.05
C GLN A 508 19.52 24.24 18.47
N ILE A 509 19.52 23.86 19.75
CA ILE A 509 18.63 22.82 20.27
C ILE A 509 17.16 23.21 20.07
N THR A 510 16.80 24.48 20.32
CA THR A 510 15.43 24.98 20.10
C THR A 510 15.04 24.91 18.61
N SER A 511 15.98 25.17 17.70
CA SER A 511 15.79 24.99 16.25
C SER A 511 15.60 23.51 15.85
N HIS A 512 16.36 22.60 16.46
CA HIS A 512 16.20 21.16 16.23
C HIS A 512 14.88 20.61 16.79
N VAL A 513 14.43 21.10 17.95
CA VAL A 513 13.15 20.72 18.54
C VAL A 513 11.97 21.21 17.69
N THR A 514 12.06 22.42 17.13
CA THR A 514 11.00 22.96 16.24
C THR A 514 10.93 22.22 14.89
N THR A 515 12.07 21.82 14.32
CA THR A 515 12.09 20.98 13.11
C THR A 515 11.59 19.56 13.38
N LEU A 516 11.93 18.98 14.54
CA LEU A 516 11.41 17.68 14.96
C LEU A 516 9.89 17.73 15.18
N ALA A 517 9.37 18.81 15.78
CA ALA A 517 7.93 19.01 15.96
C ALA A 517 7.19 19.16 14.60
N ALA A 518 7.78 19.86 13.63
CA ALA A 518 7.23 19.97 12.29
C ALA A 518 7.23 18.61 11.54
N ALA A 519 8.30 17.83 11.68
CA ALA A 519 8.38 16.48 11.12
C ALA A 519 7.37 15.53 11.78
N ALA A 520 7.18 15.62 13.10
CA ALA A 520 6.18 14.86 13.83
C ALA A 520 4.75 15.22 13.39
N ALA A 521 4.45 16.51 13.21
CA ALA A 521 3.16 16.97 12.68
C ALA A 521 2.90 16.45 11.26
N GLY A 522 3.92 16.49 10.38
CA GLY A 522 3.86 15.89 9.05
C GLY A 522 3.59 14.39 9.08
N THR A 523 4.25 13.68 10.00
CA THR A 523 4.09 12.23 10.20
C THR A 523 2.67 11.89 10.67
N THR A 524 2.11 12.64 11.62
CA THR A 524 0.73 12.49 12.09
C THR A 524 -0.28 12.73 10.98
N GLN A 525 -0.06 13.71 10.10
CA GLN A 525 -0.92 13.95 8.94
C GLN A 525 -0.88 12.79 7.94
N THR A 526 0.30 12.25 7.64
CA THR A 526 0.42 11.03 6.82
C THR A 526 -0.22 9.81 7.48
N MET A 527 -0.14 9.68 8.81
CA MET A 527 -0.76 8.58 9.54
C MET A 527 -2.29 8.66 9.49
N GLN A 528 -2.87 9.85 9.62
CA GLN A 528 -4.31 10.08 9.42
C GLN A 528 -4.75 9.76 7.99
N ASN A 529 -4.01 10.25 6.99
CA ASN A 529 -4.32 9.96 5.58
C ASN A 529 -4.21 8.45 5.26
N THR A 530 -3.25 7.76 5.89
CA THR A 530 -3.07 6.30 5.76
C THR A 530 -4.22 5.55 6.43
N GLN A 531 -4.68 6.00 7.60
CA GLN A 531 -5.80 5.39 8.32
C GLN A 531 -7.11 5.50 7.54
N VAL A 532 -7.41 6.66 6.94
CA VAL A 532 -8.56 6.85 6.03
C VAL A 532 -8.44 5.96 4.78
N SER A 533 -7.23 5.71 4.31
CA SER A 533 -6.99 4.84 3.15
C SER A 533 -7.20 3.36 3.51
N ILE A 534 -6.78 2.94 4.72
CA ILE A 534 -7.04 1.59 5.25
C ILE A 534 -8.54 1.36 5.44
N GLU A 535 -9.28 2.33 5.96
CA GLU A 535 -10.76 2.24 6.06
C GLU A 535 -11.42 2.09 4.69
N ARG A 536 -10.97 2.84 3.68
CA ARG A 536 -11.46 2.69 2.30
C ARG A 536 -11.17 1.31 1.73
N VAL A 537 -9.98 0.76 1.96
CA VAL A 537 -9.62 -0.60 1.53
C VAL A 537 -10.45 -1.65 2.25
N ALA A 538 -10.65 -1.53 3.56
CA ALA A 538 -11.50 -2.45 4.33
C ALA A 538 -12.96 -2.45 3.85
N ASN A 539 -13.51 -1.27 3.55
CA ASN A 539 -14.86 -1.12 3.00
C ASN A 539 -14.96 -1.73 1.58
N SER A 540 -13.94 -1.54 0.74
CA SER A 540 -13.90 -2.14 -0.60
C SER A 540 -13.70 -3.66 -0.58
N MET A 541 -12.99 -4.20 0.41
CA MET A 541 -12.87 -5.65 0.60
C MET A 541 -14.20 -6.25 1.06
N THR A 542 -14.89 -5.57 1.98
CA THR A 542 -16.21 -6.00 2.46
C THR A 542 -17.22 -6.07 1.31
N SER A 543 -17.23 -5.08 0.42
CA SER A 543 -18.11 -5.10 -0.75
C SER A 543 -17.71 -6.18 -1.78
N GLN A 544 -16.42 -6.45 -1.98
CA GLN A 544 -15.96 -7.54 -2.84
C GLN A 544 -16.36 -8.93 -2.30
N VAL A 545 -16.31 -9.14 -0.99
CA VAL A 545 -16.75 -10.41 -0.37
C VAL A 545 -18.24 -10.62 -0.59
N VAL A 546 -19.06 -9.58 -0.48
CA VAL A 546 -20.50 -9.65 -0.78
C VAL A 546 -20.74 -9.99 -2.26
N TYR A 547 -20.03 -9.33 -3.18
CA TYR A 547 -20.12 -9.64 -4.62
C TYR A 547 -19.70 -11.06 -4.97
N LEU A 548 -18.63 -11.57 -4.35
CA LEU A 548 -18.18 -12.95 -4.53
C LEU A 548 -19.17 -13.96 -3.98
N ALA A 549 -19.79 -13.69 -2.83
CA ALA A 549 -20.83 -14.55 -2.27
C ALA A 549 -22.07 -14.61 -3.18
N GLU A 550 -22.45 -13.48 -3.78
CA GLU A 550 -23.57 -13.38 -4.72
C GLU A 550 -23.25 -14.05 -6.06
N ALA A 551 -22.04 -13.87 -6.60
CA ALA A 551 -21.57 -14.58 -7.79
C ALA A 551 -21.53 -16.11 -7.57
N ASN A 552 -21.08 -16.57 -6.40
CA ASN A 552 -21.10 -17.99 -6.05
C ASN A 552 -22.52 -18.56 -5.99
N ARG A 553 -23.48 -17.81 -5.44
CA ARG A 553 -24.90 -18.23 -5.44
C ARG A 553 -25.45 -18.32 -6.86
N ALA A 554 -25.19 -17.31 -7.69
CA ALA A 554 -25.61 -17.34 -9.10
C ALA A 554 -24.99 -18.51 -9.86
N GLN A 555 -23.74 -18.84 -9.58
CA GLN A 555 -23.07 -20.01 -10.14
C GLN A 555 -23.71 -21.33 -9.66
N GLU A 556 -24.05 -21.46 -8.37
CA GLU A 556 -24.74 -22.63 -7.83
C GLU A 556 -26.11 -22.85 -8.50
N ASP A 557 -26.87 -21.77 -8.69
CA ASP A 557 -28.17 -21.83 -9.36
C ASP A 557 -28.03 -22.21 -10.84
N ALA A 558 -27.03 -21.67 -11.54
CA ALA A 558 -26.72 -22.07 -12.92
C ALA A 558 -26.38 -23.56 -13.02
N TRP A 559 -25.60 -24.12 -12.08
CA TRP A 559 -25.29 -25.55 -12.03
C TRP A 559 -26.53 -26.41 -11.78
N LYS A 560 -27.43 -25.99 -10.88
CA LYS A 560 -28.72 -26.68 -10.65
C LYS A 560 -29.58 -26.67 -11.91
N GLN A 561 -29.60 -25.56 -12.64
CA GLN A 561 -30.36 -25.43 -13.88
C GLN A 561 -29.78 -26.32 -15.00
N ILE A 562 -28.46 -26.38 -15.14
CA ILE A 562 -27.78 -27.29 -16.07
C ILE A 562 -28.11 -28.75 -15.71
N GLN A 563 -28.02 -29.13 -14.43
CA GLN A 563 -28.34 -30.49 -13.99
C GLN A 563 -29.80 -30.86 -14.29
N THR A 564 -30.73 -29.92 -14.09
CA THR A 564 -32.15 -30.11 -14.39
C THR A 564 -32.40 -30.25 -15.89
N SER A 565 -31.77 -29.41 -16.70
CA SER A 565 -31.84 -29.50 -18.17
C SER A 565 -31.26 -30.83 -18.66
N MET A 566 -30.16 -31.31 -18.07
CA MET A 566 -29.54 -32.58 -18.48
C MET A 566 -30.44 -33.78 -18.18
N ARG A 567 -31.16 -33.78 -17.05
CA ARG A 567 -32.19 -34.79 -16.74
C ARG A 567 -33.37 -34.73 -17.72
N GLN A 568 -33.79 -33.52 -18.12
CA GLN A 568 -34.83 -33.38 -19.14
C GLN A 568 -34.36 -33.92 -20.50
N TYR A 569 -33.11 -33.67 -20.89
CA TYR A 569 -32.54 -34.26 -22.09
C TYR A 569 -32.52 -35.78 -22.04
N GLU A 570 -32.10 -36.37 -20.91
CA GLU A 570 -32.12 -37.82 -20.69
C GLU A 570 -33.52 -38.42 -20.87
N GLN A 571 -34.56 -37.77 -20.30
CA GLN A 571 -35.95 -38.20 -20.49
C GLN A 571 -36.40 -38.10 -21.94
N VAL A 572 -36.08 -37.01 -22.64
CA VAL A 572 -36.43 -36.84 -24.06
C VAL A 572 -35.74 -37.92 -24.91
N PHE A 573 -34.47 -38.22 -24.65
CA PHE A 573 -33.75 -39.28 -25.36
C PHE A 573 -34.39 -40.65 -25.14
N HIS A 574 -34.74 -41.00 -23.90
CA HIS A 574 -35.45 -42.24 -23.61
C HIS A 574 -36.82 -42.30 -24.29
N GLN A 575 -37.57 -41.21 -24.31
CA GLN A 575 -38.86 -41.15 -25.00
C GLN A 575 -38.70 -41.34 -26.51
N VAL A 576 -37.70 -40.70 -27.11
CA VAL A 576 -37.39 -40.85 -28.55
C VAL A 576 -36.99 -42.29 -28.86
N GLU A 577 -36.16 -42.90 -28.04
CA GLU A 577 -35.74 -44.30 -28.17
C GLU A 577 -36.95 -45.26 -28.10
N GLN A 578 -37.82 -45.07 -27.11
CA GLN A 578 -39.02 -45.89 -26.95
C GLN A 578 -39.99 -45.73 -28.13
N ASN A 579 -40.20 -44.49 -28.58
CA ASN A 579 -41.05 -44.19 -29.73
C ASN A 579 -40.47 -44.79 -31.03
N ALA A 580 -39.15 -44.67 -31.23
CA ALA A 580 -38.46 -45.23 -32.40
C ALA A 580 -38.54 -46.76 -32.41
N SER A 581 -38.34 -47.41 -31.27
CA SER A 581 -38.50 -48.87 -31.12
C SER A 581 -39.92 -49.33 -31.45
N THR A 582 -40.93 -48.59 -30.94
CA THR A 582 -42.34 -48.88 -31.21
C THR A 582 -42.66 -48.74 -32.70
N LEU A 583 -42.19 -47.66 -33.34
CA LEU A 583 -42.36 -47.43 -34.77
C LEU A 583 -41.68 -48.53 -35.61
N LEU A 584 -40.44 -48.91 -35.28
CA LEU A 584 -39.73 -49.98 -35.97
C LEU A 584 -40.47 -51.33 -35.84
N THR A 585 -41.01 -51.61 -34.66
CA THR A 585 -41.83 -52.81 -34.43
C THR A 585 -43.12 -52.80 -35.26
N GLN A 586 -43.81 -51.65 -35.31
CA GLN A 586 -45.02 -51.48 -36.12
C GLN A 586 -44.73 -51.60 -37.61
N ILE A 587 -43.63 -51.00 -38.11
CA ILE A 587 -43.19 -51.15 -39.49
C ILE A 587 -42.89 -52.62 -39.80
N GLY A 588 -42.17 -53.32 -38.91
CA GLY A 588 -41.88 -54.74 -39.07
C GLY A 588 -43.14 -55.63 -39.04
N GLN A 589 -44.17 -55.24 -38.29
CA GLN A 589 -45.48 -55.90 -38.29
C GLN A 589 -46.22 -55.64 -39.62
N HIS A 590 -46.35 -54.39 -40.04
CA HIS A 590 -47.01 -54.02 -41.30
C HIS A 590 -46.33 -54.64 -42.53
N LEU A 591 -45.00 -54.73 -42.56
CA LEU A 591 -44.30 -55.40 -43.67
C LEU A 591 -44.61 -56.89 -43.72
N ARG A 592 -44.73 -57.55 -42.56
CA ARG A 592 -45.13 -58.97 -42.48
C ARG A 592 -46.57 -59.16 -42.91
N ASP A 593 -47.48 -58.33 -42.39
CA ASP A 593 -48.91 -58.38 -42.73
C ASP A 593 -49.10 -58.11 -44.23
N TYR A 594 -48.42 -57.10 -44.79
CA TYR A 594 -48.44 -56.79 -46.21
C TYR A 594 -47.91 -57.95 -47.06
N SER A 595 -46.79 -58.56 -46.66
CA SER A 595 -46.24 -59.73 -47.35
C SER A 595 -47.23 -60.90 -47.33
N GLN A 596 -47.93 -61.12 -46.22
CA GLN A 596 -48.89 -62.21 -46.07
C GLN A 596 -50.16 -61.95 -46.89
N ILE A 597 -50.71 -60.73 -46.82
CA ILE A 597 -51.86 -60.31 -47.64
C ILE A 597 -51.52 -60.42 -49.13
N THR A 598 -50.33 -59.98 -49.54
CA THR A 598 -49.88 -60.10 -50.93
C THR A 598 -49.80 -61.56 -51.36
N LYS A 599 -49.26 -62.44 -50.51
CA LYS A 599 -49.19 -63.88 -50.77
C LYS A 599 -50.58 -64.50 -50.90
N THR A 600 -51.48 -64.22 -49.96
CA THR A 600 -52.87 -64.72 -50.00
C THR A 600 -53.62 -64.17 -51.20
N GLY A 601 -53.45 -62.89 -51.54
CA GLY A 601 -54.04 -62.29 -52.74
C GLY A 601 -53.52 -62.94 -54.03
N TYR A 602 -52.22 -63.31 -54.07
CA TYR A 602 -51.65 -64.05 -55.19
C TYR A 602 -52.23 -65.47 -55.28
N GLU A 603 -52.38 -66.17 -54.15
CA GLU A 603 -53.00 -67.49 -54.06
C GLU A 603 -54.47 -67.45 -54.53
N ASP A 604 -55.25 -66.47 -54.09
CA ASP A 604 -56.63 -66.27 -54.52
C ASP A 604 -56.73 -65.94 -56.02
N LEU A 605 -55.85 -65.06 -56.53
CA LEU A 605 -55.77 -64.76 -57.96
C LEU A 605 -55.44 -66.02 -58.78
N THR A 606 -54.50 -66.84 -58.32
CA THR A 606 -54.19 -68.11 -58.99
C THR A 606 -55.37 -69.08 -58.96
N LYS A 607 -56.12 -69.16 -57.85
CA LYS A 607 -57.29 -70.02 -57.72
C LYS A 607 -58.44 -69.57 -58.63
N ILE A 608 -58.71 -68.27 -58.69
CA ILE A 608 -59.72 -67.68 -59.58
C ILE A 608 -59.32 -67.91 -61.04
N ALA A 609 -58.05 -67.71 -61.38
CA ALA A 609 -57.53 -67.98 -62.71
C ALA A 609 -57.70 -69.46 -63.09
N ASP A 610 -57.38 -70.40 -62.20
CA ASP A 610 -57.55 -71.85 -62.42
C ASP A 610 -59.01 -72.25 -62.66
N GLU A 611 -59.95 -71.69 -61.87
CA GLU A 611 -61.40 -71.88 -62.07
C GLU A 611 -61.87 -71.35 -63.43
N HIS A 612 -61.39 -70.16 -63.84
CA HIS A 612 -61.69 -69.60 -65.15
C HIS A 612 -61.08 -70.43 -66.29
N PHE A 613 -59.84 -70.90 -66.15
CA PHE A 613 -59.21 -71.80 -67.13
C PHE A 613 -59.98 -73.11 -67.25
N LYS A 614 -60.36 -73.74 -66.13
CA LYS A 614 -61.17 -74.95 -66.12
C LYS A 614 -62.54 -74.74 -66.78
N THR A 615 -63.18 -73.61 -66.50
CA THR A 615 -64.47 -73.25 -67.12
C THR A 615 -64.32 -73.02 -68.63
N ALA A 616 -63.25 -72.32 -69.06
CA ALA A 616 -62.95 -72.10 -70.48
C ALA A 616 -62.64 -73.41 -71.21
N VAL A 617 -61.85 -74.30 -70.60
CA VAL A 617 -61.54 -75.64 -71.12
C VAL A 617 -62.81 -76.49 -71.24
N ASN A 618 -63.68 -76.48 -70.24
CA ASN A 618 -64.95 -77.22 -70.29
C ASN A 618 -65.89 -76.70 -71.40
N ARG A 619 -65.97 -75.38 -71.60
CA ARG A 619 -66.74 -74.78 -72.71
C ARG A 619 -66.13 -75.09 -74.08
N LEU A 620 -64.81 -75.10 -74.20
CA LEU A 620 -64.13 -75.57 -75.40
C LEU A 620 -64.42 -77.05 -75.65
N GLY A 621 -64.35 -77.88 -74.61
CA GLY A 621 -64.69 -79.30 -74.67
C GLY A 621 -66.14 -79.55 -75.10
N SER A 622 -67.11 -78.79 -74.56
CA SER A 622 -68.50 -78.89 -75.00
C SER A 622 -68.67 -78.46 -76.45
N SER A 623 -68.04 -77.35 -76.86
CA SER A 623 -68.11 -76.89 -78.25
C SER A 623 -67.44 -77.85 -79.23
N VAL A 624 -66.37 -78.55 -78.83
CA VAL A 624 -65.74 -79.63 -79.61
C VAL A 624 -66.66 -80.84 -79.69
N ASN A 625 -67.35 -81.18 -78.60
CA ASN A 625 -68.29 -82.30 -78.57
C ASN A 625 -69.55 -82.01 -79.42
N ASP A 626 -70.07 -80.79 -79.38
CA ASP A 626 -71.15 -80.32 -80.26
C ASP A 626 -70.71 -80.34 -81.72
N LEU A 627 -69.45 -79.99 -82.01
CA LEU A 627 -68.88 -80.08 -83.36
C LEU A 627 -68.74 -81.53 -83.81
N ASP A 628 -68.34 -82.45 -82.93
CA ASP A 628 -68.28 -83.89 -83.21
C ASP A 628 -69.69 -84.45 -83.48
N GLU A 629 -70.68 -84.04 -82.69
CA GLU A 629 -72.09 -84.41 -82.87
C GLU A 629 -72.65 -83.88 -84.20
N HIS A 630 -72.38 -82.61 -84.54
CA HIS A 630 -72.73 -82.05 -85.84
C HIS A 630 -72.00 -82.74 -87.00
N LEU A 631 -70.72 -83.09 -86.86
CA LEU A 631 -69.99 -83.87 -87.88
C LEU A 631 -70.57 -85.27 -88.03
N ARG A 632 -71.04 -85.89 -86.94
CA ARG A 632 -71.67 -87.21 -86.92
C ARG A 632 -73.05 -87.18 -87.56
N ASP A 633 -73.86 -86.17 -87.26
CA ASP A 633 -75.16 -85.93 -87.91
C ASP A 633 -74.99 -85.58 -89.40
N LEU A 634 -73.93 -84.84 -89.75
CA LEU A 634 -73.56 -84.57 -91.15
C LEU A 634 -73.10 -85.84 -91.87
N THR A 635 -72.41 -86.74 -91.17
CA THR A 635 -72.04 -88.08 -91.68
C THR A 635 -73.26 -88.98 -91.85
N GLU A 636 -74.22 -88.94 -90.91
CA GLU A 636 -75.46 -89.73 -90.96
C GLU A 636 -76.43 -89.22 -92.03
N THR A 637 -76.50 -87.90 -92.24
CA THR A 637 -77.25 -87.28 -93.34
C THR A 637 -76.59 -87.55 -94.69
N LEU A 638 -75.25 -87.57 -94.79
CA LEU A 638 -74.56 -88.06 -96.00
C LEU A 638 -74.87 -89.54 -96.26
N ALA A 639 -74.95 -90.37 -95.22
CA ALA A 639 -75.34 -91.79 -95.35
C ALA A 639 -76.81 -91.98 -95.76
N LYS A 640 -77.72 -91.10 -95.30
CA LYS A 640 -79.15 -91.08 -95.72
C LYS A 640 -79.37 -90.47 -97.10
N ALA A 641 -78.44 -89.66 -97.62
CA ALA A 641 -78.55 -88.99 -98.91
C ALA A 641 -78.03 -89.81 -100.11
N GLN A 642 -77.70 -91.10 -99.94
CA GLN A 642 -77.47 -92.02 -101.06
C GLN A 642 -78.75 -92.79 -101.42
N PRO A 643 -79.34 -92.60 -102.62
CA PRO A 643 -80.46 -93.40 -103.11
C PRO A 643 -79.98 -94.60 -103.92
N THR A 644 -80.65 -95.76 -103.79
CA THR A 644 -81.28 -96.52 -104.90
C THR A 644 -81.60 -97.99 -104.55
N GLY A 645 -82.86 -98.38 -104.77
CA GLY A 645 -83.28 -99.62 -105.46
C GLY A 645 -82.95 -101.00 -104.87
N GLY A 646 -84.01 -101.76 -104.51
CA GLY A 646 -83.97 -103.23 -104.42
C GLY A 646 -83.76 -103.92 -105.79
N PRO A 647 -83.83 -105.28 -105.92
CA PRO A 647 -84.81 -106.13 -105.23
C PRO A 647 -84.32 -107.55 -104.80
N ASP A 648 -85.24 -108.23 -104.10
CA ASP A 648 -85.55 -109.68 -104.09
C ASP A 648 -84.55 -110.72 -103.52
N GLY A 649 -85.04 -111.49 -102.53
CA GLY A 649 -85.23 -112.92 -102.75
C GLY A 649 -84.33 -113.96 -102.06
N ARG A 650 -84.80 -114.46 -100.90
CA ARG A 650 -84.64 -115.84 -100.36
C ARG A 650 -83.22 -116.37 -100.03
N ARG A 651 -82.97 -116.59 -98.73
CA ARG A 651 -83.21 -117.87 -98.02
C ARG A 651 -82.95 -117.73 -96.52
N ARG A 652 -84.07 -117.87 -95.78
CA ARG A 652 -84.32 -118.09 -94.34
C ARG A 652 -83.78 -117.08 -93.35
#